data_AF-A0A2P6VKS4-F1
#
_entry.id   AF-A0A2P6VKS4-F1
#
_cell.length_a   1.000
_cell.length_b   1.000
_cell.length_c   1.000
_cell.angle_alpha   90.00
_cell.angle_beta   90.00
_cell.angle_gamma   90.00
#
_symmetry.space_group_name_H-M   'P 1'
#
loop_
_entity.id
_entity.type
_entity.pdbx_description
1 polymer ?
#
loop_
_entity_poly.entity_id
_entity_poly.type
_entity_poly.pdbx_seq_one_letter_code
_entity_poly.pdbx_strand_id
1 'polypeptide(L)'
;MRAAVAALALLAAACLVSAQEPVQVPGYNCPATCLPPKCKCASYGIPGGLTPGEVPQFVVLTNDDAITVTTKPVIMDITKSAYNPQGCAIPATWFVSQNYTDYHLVQEVYMANHEIASHTLHHVADPDLLQIVGMKLWLNQTAHVPLEKIRGFRAPFLMHTPEQRKILQENGFTYDSSIPEPFPTATSPDESNRLWPYTMDNGLPQRCDLGTGPCSVNETLPGLWEVPMWDVQNDAGVVLTNMDPQGNIAEAYKREFDRSYNGNKAPVGVYIHAAWLMDPTRAAEMKEFINYALGHENTWFVTMSELIDWVKKPVDATKYRKLREKWGCEAPTDMWFASGSFCESVACVNGNFTDTTCSCTCIAEYVPTQAGWCADPTTGACTIPKVWNDANKAFECPAQAQRSPEQDTGAEAVQSPWVDPAAANCGHPLQDFSGLGMSGTQDNSALYTQALRAVDGLCDTCASATDARGNYFTVVLPAAMSITSIQLTVGEDIWDGFIFVGDSSSDNGMTNPACAMNLSLEKKKQLSVECSGQGKYVTLASAGNITLCDIYIQGYELAPSYPPPAGAAAGPPPAIGETPTGAGVGGATADALVDQLLGGGGGSFATTSDEEGSAIDHSRVGMDGVQADPHAGDGAQQLIDLANAELAAINSALGIKN
;
A
#
# COMPACT_ATOMS: atom_id res chain seq x y z
N MET A 1 -47.67 -37.13 39.11
CA MET A 1 -47.70 -35.79 38.47
C MET A 1 -46.38 -35.00 38.62
N ARG A 2 -45.21 -35.66 38.69
CA ARG A 2 -43.89 -35.00 38.72
C ARG A 2 -42.85 -35.62 37.76
N ALA A 3 -43.26 -36.61 36.96
CA ALA A 3 -42.40 -37.25 35.96
C ALA A 3 -42.74 -36.81 34.51
N ALA A 4 -43.86 -36.13 34.29
CA ALA A 4 -44.31 -35.70 32.95
C ALA A 4 -43.87 -34.27 32.57
N VAL A 5 -43.32 -33.50 33.51
CA VAL A 5 -42.84 -32.12 33.26
C VAL A 5 -41.35 -32.09 32.91
N ALA A 6 -40.59 -33.13 33.28
CA ALA A 6 -39.17 -33.23 32.94
C ALA A 6 -38.92 -33.65 31.48
N ALA A 7 -39.89 -34.28 30.82
CA ALA A 7 -39.78 -34.70 29.42
C ALA A 7 -40.14 -33.58 28.41
N LEU A 8 -40.84 -32.52 28.85
CA LEU A 8 -41.13 -31.35 28.00
C LEU A 8 -40.09 -30.23 28.12
N ALA A 9 -39.21 -30.27 29.12
CA ALA A 9 -38.15 -29.28 29.32
C ALA A 9 -36.80 -29.65 28.69
N LEU A 10 -36.69 -30.86 28.10
CA LEU A 10 -35.51 -31.31 27.35
C LEU A 10 -35.62 -31.09 25.83
N LEU A 11 -36.67 -30.43 25.35
CA LEU A 11 -36.90 -30.07 23.95
C LEU A 11 -36.69 -28.57 23.65
N ALA A 12 -36.11 -27.81 24.59
CA ALA A 12 -35.93 -26.35 24.47
C ALA A 12 -34.47 -25.88 24.57
N ALA A 13 -33.50 -26.74 24.27
CA ALA A 13 -32.07 -26.37 24.27
C ALA A 13 -31.25 -27.05 23.17
N ALA A 14 -31.89 -27.40 22.04
CA ALA A 14 -31.17 -27.52 20.79
C ALA A 14 -31.36 -26.19 20.04
N CYS A 15 -30.52 -25.20 20.34
CA CYS A 15 -30.14 -24.26 19.29
C CYS A 15 -29.51 -25.14 18.20
N LEU A 16 -30.32 -25.62 17.26
CA LEU A 16 -29.87 -26.09 15.97
C LEU A 16 -29.27 -24.86 15.29
N VAL A 17 -28.03 -24.53 15.66
CA VAL A 17 -27.11 -23.90 14.72
C VAL A 17 -27.06 -24.92 13.59
N SER A 18 -27.81 -24.65 12.52
CA SER A 18 -27.70 -25.43 11.29
C SER A 18 -26.24 -25.29 10.86
N ALA A 19 -25.40 -26.26 11.23
CA ALA A 19 -24.04 -26.32 10.75
C ALA A 19 -24.13 -26.39 9.23
N GLN A 20 -23.55 -25.41 8.55
CA GLN A 20 -23.55 -25.38 7.09
C GLN A 20 -22.80 -26.61 6.60
N GLU A 21 -23.36 -27.35 5.65
CA GLU A 21 -22.65 -28.50 5.10
C GLU A 21 -21.46 -28.00 4.26
N PRO A 22 -20.24 -28.49 4.51
CA PRO A 22 -19.08 -28.12 3.71
C PRO A 22 -19.20 -28.66 2.28
N VAL A 23 -18.51 -28.00 1.35
CA VAL A 23 -18.40 -28.49 -0.04
C VAL A 23 -17.82 -29.91 -0.06
N GLN A 24 -18.33 -30.73 -0.98
CA GLN A 24 -17.89 -32.12 -1.14
C GLN A 24 -16.78 -32.20 -2.20
N VAL A 25 -15.59 -31.71 -1.85
CA VAL A 25 -14.40 -31.76 -2.70
C VAL A 25 -13.48 -32.89 -2.24
N PRO A 26 -12.97 -33.76 -3.13
CA PRO A 26 -12.02 -34.81 -2.74
C PRO A 26 -10.82 -34.24 -1.97
N GLY A 27 -10.61 -34.75 -0.75
CA GLY A 27 -9.51 -34.30 0.13
C GLY A 27 -9.87 -33.14 1.05
N TYR A 28 -10.93 -32.38 0.78
CA TYR A 28 -11.40 -31.32 1.67
C TYR A 28 -12.20 -31.89 2.84
N ASN A 29 -11.72 -31.66 4.07
CA ASN A 29 -12.34 -32.18 5.28
C ASN A 29 -12.50 -31.04 6.30
N CYS A 30 -13.69 -30.47 6.39
CA CYS A 30 -13.99 -29.46 7.40
C CYS A 30 -14.68 -30.08 8.63
N PRO A 31 -14.12 -29.94 9.84
CA PRO A 31 -14.72 -30.50 11.05
C PRO A 31 -15.91 -29.65 11.52
N ALA A 32 -16.87 -30.29 12.20
CA ALA A 32 -18.01 -29.60 12.81
C ALA A 32 -17.63 -28.57 13.90
N THR A 33 -16.38 -28.59 14.36
CA THR A 33 -15.83 -27.60 15.31
C THR A 33 -15.43 -26.28 14.64
N CYS A 34 -15.36 -26.21 13.31
CA CYS A 34 -15.13 -24.98 12.58
C CYS A 34 -16.40 -24.12 12.60
N LEU A 35 -16.47 -23.18 13.54
CA LEU A 35 -17.65 -22.34 13.79
C LEU A 35 -17.31 -20.84 13.78
N PRO A 36 -18.21 -19.98 13.25
CA PRO A 36 -18.04 -18.53 13.30
C PRO A 36 -17.97 -18.01 14.75
N PRO A 37 -17.29 -16.87 15.00
CA PRO A 37 -16.65 -15.98 14.02
C PRO A 37 -15.21 -16.38 13.66
N LYS A 38 -14.66 -17.43 14.26
CA LYS A 38 -13.24 -17.78 14.12
C LYS A 38 -12.94 -18.60 12.88
N CYS A 39 -13.85 -19.50 12.50
CA CYS A 39 -13.67 -20.41 11.39
C CYS A 39 -14.98 -20.54 10.63
N LYS A 40 -14.90 -20.60 9.30
CA LYS A 40 -16.03 -20.95 8.44
C LYS A 40 -15.52 -21.84 7.32
N CYS A 41 -16.15 -23.01 7.14
CA CYS A 41 -15.85 -23.90 6.03
C CYS A 41 -16.21 -23.27 4.68
N ALA A 42 -15.50 -23.69 3.63
CA ALA A 42 -15.92 -23.49 2.25
C ALA A 42 -17.28 -24.20 2.06
N SER A 43 -18.29 -23.43 1.67
CA SER A 43 -19.66 -23.88 1.52
C SER A 43 -20.40 -22.84 0.66
N TYR A 44 -21.23 -23.31 -0.27
CA TYR A 44 -22.27 -22.51 -0.91
C TYR A 44 -23.51 -22.37 0.00
N GLY A 45 -23.53 -23.00 1.18
CA GLY A 45 -24.56 -22.78 2.18
C GLY A 45 -24.53 -21.34 2.70
N ILE A 46 -25.73 -20.82 3.00
CA ILE A 46 -25.93 -19.45 3.48
C ILE A 46 -25.45 -19.29 4.93
N PRO A 47 -24.57 -18.31 5.24
CA PRO A 47 -24.06 -18.09 6.59
C PRO A 47 -25.15 -17.98 7.65
N GLY A 48 -24.98 -18.69 8.77
CA GLY A 48 -25.90 -18.63 9.92
C GLY A 48 -27.15 -19.50 9.80
N GLY A 49 -27.28 -20.28 8.73
CA GLY A 49 -28.46 -21.13 8.51
C GLY A 49 -29.72 -20.32 8.16
N LEU A 50 -29.55 -19.10 7.65
CA LEU A 50 -30.64 -18.27 7.15
C LEU A 50 -31.20 -18.84 5.84
N THR A 51 -32.47 -18.59 5.58
CA THR A 51 -33.09 -18.87 4.27
C THR A 51 -32.78 -17.75 3.28
N PRO A 52 -32.80 -17.99 1.96
CA PRO A 52 -32.52 -16.95 0.96
C PRO A 52 -33.31 -15.64 1.12
N GLY A 53 -34.58 -15.73 1.57
CA GLY A 53 -35.43 -14.55 1.80
C GLY A 53 -35.06 -13.73 3.04
N GLU A 54 -34.28 -14.29 3.96
CA GLU A 54 -33.82 -13.61 5.17
C GLU A 54 -32.45 -12.94 5.00
N VAL A 55 -31.74 -13.21 3.91
CA VAL A 55 -30.36 -12.76 3.71
C VAL A 55 -30.33 -11.42 2.95
N PRO A 56 -29.57 -10.42 3.42
CA PRO A 56 -29.28 -9.25 2.60
C PRO A 56 -28.51 -9.66 1.33
N GLN A 57 -28.88 -9.11 0.18
CA GLN A 57 -28.03 -9.25 -1.01
C GLN A 57 -26.84 -8.31 -0.86
N PHE A 58 -25.63 -8.84 -0.94
CA PHE A 58 -24.41 -8.03 -0.94
C PHE A 58 -23.86 -7.84 -2.35
N VAL A 59 -23.40 -6.64 -2.65
CA VAL A 59 -22.59 -6.32 -3.83
C VAL A 59 -21.28 -5.71 -3.33
N VAL A 60 -20.14 -6.22 -3.79
CA VAL A 60 -18.82 -5.69 -3.47
C VAL A 60 -18.24 -5.04 -4.72
N LEU A 61 -18.13 -3.72 -4.71
CA LEU A 61 -17.47 -2.93 -5.74
C LEU A 61 -16.01 -2.75 -5.35
N THR A 62 -15.08 -3.10 -6.24
CA THR A 62 -13.65 -2.90 -6.02
C THR A 62 -13.02 -2.07 -7.11
N ASN A 63 -11.97 -1.34 -6.75
CA ASN A 63 -11.06 -0.73 -7.69
C ASN A 63 -9.63 -1.17 -7.39
N ASP A 64 -8.90 -1.58 -8.40
CA ASP A 64 -7.49 -1.95 -8.27
C ASP A 64 -6.59 -0.80 -8.78
N ASP A 65 -5.30 -0.88 -8.44
CA ASP A 65 -4.22 0.04 -8.81
C ASP A 65 -4.22 1.42 -8.14
N ALA A 66 -3.40 2.31 -8.72
CA ALA A 66 -3.02 3.59 -8.15
C ALA A 66 -4.19 4.56 -8.01
N ILE A 67 -4.25 5.24 -6.87
CA ILE A 67 -5.18 6.34 -6.62
C ILE A 67 -4.49 7.63 -7.07
N THR A 68 -5.00 8.22 -8.15
CA THR A 68 -4.45 9.42 -8.77
C THR A 68 -5.53 10.46 -9.00
N VAL A 69 -5.12 11.67 -9.39
CA VAL A 69 -6.06 12.76 -9.75
C VAL A 69 -6.97 12.39 -10.91
N THR A 70 -6.63 11.38 -11.72
CA THR A 70 -7.47 10.90 -12.84
C THR A 70 -8.32 9.70 -12.46
N THR A 71 -7.81 8.77 -11.65
CA THR A 71 -8.52 7.52 -11.31
C THR A 71 -9.52 7.69 -10.16
N LYS A 72 -9.19 8.49 -9.13
CA LYS A 72 -10.08 8.74 -7.98
C LYS A 72 -11.47 9.22 -8.42
N PRO A 73 -11.62 10.27 -9.25
CA PRO A 73 -12.94 10.79 -9.61
C PRO A 73 -13.84 9.76 -10.28
N VAL A 74 -13.29 8.85 -11.09
CA VAL A 74 -14.07 7.86 -11.85
C VAL A 74 -14.91 6.97 -10.93
N ILE A 75 -14.30 6.44 -9.88
CA ILE A 75 -14.98 5.56 -8.92
C ILE A 75 -15.79 6.41 -7.92
N MET A 76 -15.24 7.54 -7.48
CA MET A 76 -15.94 8.40 -6.51
C MET A 76 -17.24 8.99 -7.09
N ASP A 77 -17.30 9.27 -8.38
CA ASP A 77 -18.50 9.81 -9.05
C ASP A 77 -19.64 8.79 -9.08
N ILE A 78 -19.35 7.50 -9.24
CA ILE A 78 -20.38 6.45 -9.18
C ILE A 78 -20.81 6.15 -7.76
N THR A 79 -19.89 6.18 -6.79
CA THR A 79 -20.18 5.82 -5.40
C THR A 79 -20.87 6.93 -4.62
N LYS A 80 -20.48 8.19 -4.83
CA LYS A 80 -21.12 9.36 -4.21
C LYS A 80 -22.53 9.65 -4.74
N SER A 81 -22.85 9.16 -5.94
CA SER A 81 -24.14 9.39 -6.60
C SER A 81 -25.18 8.30 -6.32
N ALA A 82 -24.82 7.25 -5.57
CA ALA A 82 -25.68 6.11 -5.27
C ALA A 82 -25.69 5.84 -3.77
N TYR A 83 -26.85 5.44 -3.23
CA TYR A 83 -27.05 5.35 -1.79
C TYR A 83 -27.62 4.00 -1.38
N ASN A 84 -27.03 3.41 -0.35
CA ASN A 84 -27.61 2.25 0.33
C ASN A 84 -28.91 2.66 1.09
N PRO A 85 -29.76 1.70 1.50
CA PRO A 85 -31.08 1.98 2.10
C PRO A 85 -31.09 2.90 3.33
N GLN A 86 -29.98 3.00 4.07
CA GLN A 86 -29.82 3.91 5.21
C GLN A 86 -29.50 5.36 4.82
N GLY A 87 -29.33 5.65 3.54
CA GLY A 87 -29.02 6.99 3.02
C GLY A 87 -27.53 7.33 2.94
N CYS A 88 -26.63 6.38 3.19
CA CYS A 88 -25.20 6.60 2.99
C CYS A 88 -24.81 6.31 1.55
N ALA A 89 -23.84 7.06 1.04
CA ALA A 89 -23.18 6.73 -0.23
C ALA A 89 -22.69 5.28 -0.20
N ILE A 90 -22.74 4.60 -1.35
CA ILE A 90 -22.26 3.23 -1.44
C ILE A 90 -20.73 3.20 -1.28
N PRO A 91 -20.16 2.26 -0.51
CA PRO A 91 -18.71 2.14 -0.40
C PRO A 91 -18.15 1.28 -1.55
N ALA A 92 -16.82 1.28 -1.64
CA ALA A 92 -16.03 0.39 -2.48
C ALA A 92 -14.76 -0.02 -1.73
N THR A 93 -14.15 -1.12 -2.12
CA THR A 93 -12.83 -1.57 -1.63
C THR A 93 -11.75 -1.25 -2.66
N TRP A 94 -10.72 -0.52 -2.25
CA TRP A 94 -9.62 -0.10 -3.13
C TRP A 94 -8.38 -0.93 -2.84
N PHE A 95 -7.95 -1.75 -3.79
CA PHE A 95 -6.68 -2.48 -3.73
C PHE A 95 -5.59 -1.59 -4.33
N VAL A 96 -4.84 -0.90 -3.46
CA VAL A 96 -3.93 0.18 -3.86
C VAL A 96 -2.52 -0.35 -4.08
N SER A 97 -1.89 0.03 -5.19
CA SER A 97 -0.46 -0.15 -5.46
C SER A 97 0.32 1.16 -5.25
N GLN A 98 1.60 1.11 -4.86
CA GLN A 98 2.35 2.32 -4.47
C GLN A 98 2.75 3.19 -5.66
N ASN A 99 3.17 2.58 -6.77
CA ASN A 99 3.61 3.32 -7.95
C ASN A 99 2.53 4.31 -8.41
N TYR A 100 2.89 5.60 -8.49
CA TYR A 100 2.03 6.71 -8.91
C TYR A 100 0.86 7.07 -7.99
N THR A 101 0.64 6.35 -6.89
CA THR A 101 -0.42 6.70 -5.93
C THR A 101 -0.09 7.99 -5.21
N ASP A 102 -1.04 8.90 -5.19
CA ASP A 102 -1.02 10.08 -4.34
C ASP A 102 -1.66 9.73 -2.99
N TYR A 103 -0.85 9.76 -1.93
CA TYR A 103 -1.25 9.37 -0.58
C TYR A 103 -2.35 10.28 -0.01
N HIS A 104 -2.43 11.54 -0.41
CA HIS A 104 -3.49 12.44 0.03
C HIS A 104 -4.84 12.00 -0.53
N LEU A 105 -4.85 11.52 -1.77
CA LEU A 105 -6.06 10.98 -2.39
C LEU A 105 -6.50 9.67 -1.72
N VAL A 106 -5.57 8.87 -1.20
CA VAL A 106 -5.88 7.70 -0.36
C VAL A 106 -6.61 8.14 0.91
N GLN A 107 -6.15 9.20 1.58
CA GLN A 107 -6.83 9.76 2.76
C GLN A 107 -8.25 10.19 2.42
N GLU A 108 -8.47 10.90 1.31
CA GLU A 108 -9.81 11.30 0.88
C GLU A 108 -10.73 10.11 0.64
N VAL A 109 -10.23 9.07 -0.03
CA VAL A 109 -11.00 7.85 -0.31
C VAL A 109 -11.38 7.15 1.00
N TYR A 110 -10.42 6.99 1.91
CA TYR A 110 -10.68 6.39 3.23
C TYR A 110 -11.71 7.21 4.03
N MET A 111 -11.53 8.53 4.11
CA MET A 111 -12.43 9.43 4.84
C MET A 111 -13.84 9.48 4.24
N ALA A 112 -14.01 9.07 2.99
CA ALA A 112 -15.31 8.88 2.35
C ALA A 112 -15.94 7.49 2.61
N ASN A 113 -15.50 6.78 3.66
CA ASN A 113 -16.01 5.45 4.07
C ASN A 113 -15.74 4.31 3.07
N HIS A 114 -14.72 4.45 2.22
CA HIS A 114 -14.22 3.35 1.41
C HIS A 114 -13.19 2.50 2.19
N GLU A 115 -13.04 1.24 1.82
CA GLU A 115 -11.97 0.37 2.35
C GLU A 115 -10.69 0.56 1.54
N ILE A 116 -9.55 0.60 2.21
CA ILE A 116 -8.21 0.58 1.60
C ILE A 116 -7.54 -0.77 1.90
N ALA A 117 -7.09 -1.46 0.86
CA ALA A 117 -6.45 -2.76 0.88
C ALA A 117 -5.13 -2.74 0.08
N SER A 118 -4.26 -3.71 0.32
CA SER A 118 -2.93 -3.79 -0.31
C SER A 118 -2.96 -4.44 -1.70
N HIS A 119 -2.25 -3.84 -2.65
CA HIS A 119 -1.99 -4.38 -4.00
C HIS A 119 -0.51 -4.30 -4.38
N THR A 120 0.37 -4.47 -3.40
CA THR A 120 1.84 -4.44 -3.50
C THR A 120 2.46 -3.07 -3.81
N LEU A 121 3.77 -2.93 -3.56
CA LEU A 121 4.48 -1.68 -3.84
C LEU A 121 4.56 -1.40 -5.36
N HIS A 122 5.15 -2.33 -6.11
CA HIS A 122 5.51 -2.11 -7.51
C HIS A 122 4.66 -2.87 -8.51
N HIS A 123 3.56 -3.48 -8.06
CA HIS A 123 2.63 -4.22 -8.92
C HIS A 123 3.33 -5.34 -9.72
N VAL A 124 4.14 -6.15 -9.01
CA VAL A 124 4.92 -7.24 -9.61
C VAL A 124 4.14 -8.55 -9.62
N ALA A 125 4.51 -9.44 -10.55
CA ALA A 125 3.86 -10.72 -10.77
C ALA A 125 3.95 -11.70 -9.60
N ASP A 126 5.12 -11.77 -8.96
CA ASP A 126 5.39 -12.68 -7.85
C ASP A 126 5.87 -11.86 -6.65
N PRO A 127 4.95 -11.21 -5.92
CA PRO A 127 5.29 -10.33 -4.82
C PRO A 127 5.84 -11.10 -3.62
N ASP A 128 7.03 -10.69 -3.17
CA ASP A 128 7.64 -11.17 -1.94
C ASP A 128 7.11 -10.42 -0.70
N LEU A 129 7.72 -10.71 0.46
CA LEU A 129 7.39 -10.08 1.73
C LEU A 129 7.47 -8.54 1.67
N LEU A 130 8.49 -8.00 1.00
CA LEU A 130 8.67 -6.55 0.86
C LEU A 130 7.53 -5.96 0.03
N GLN A 131 7.13 -6.61 -1.05
CA GLN A 131 6.03 -6.15 -1.87
C GLN A 131 4.70 -6.13 -1.10
N ILE A 132 4.38 -7.21 -0.38
CA ILE A 132 3.10 -7.38 0.32
C ILE A 132 3.01 -6.53 1.58
N VAL A 133 3.98 -6.68 2.48
CA VAL A 133 3.99 -6.02 3.80
C VAL A 133 4.47 -4.58 3.68
N GLY A 134 5.44 -4.31 2.81
CA GLY A 134 5.90 -2.95 2.55
C GLY A 134 4.78 -2.03 2.06
N MET A 135 3.85 -2.53 1.24
CA MET A 135 2.69 -1.73 0.82
C MET A 135 1.75 -1.39 1.98
N LYS A 136 1.49 -2.37 2.86
CA LYS A 136 0.68 -2.16 4.07
C LYS A 136 1.33 -1.13 5.00
N LEU A 137 2.65 -1.16 5.15
CA LEU A 137 3.39 -0.16 5.93
C LEU A 137 3.40 1.21 5.25
N TRP A 138 3.57 1.28 3.93
CA TRP A 138 3.55 2.54 3.18
C TRP A 138 2.20 3.27 3.29
N LEU A 139 1.09 2.54 3.13
CA LEU A 139 -0.27 3.08 3.32
C LEU A 139 -0.48 3.64 4.74
N ASN A 140 0.10 3.00 5.76
CA ASN A 140 0.01 3.48 7.13
C ASN A 140 0.92 4.69 7.39
N GLN A 141 2.17 4.65 6.93
CA GLN A 141 3.16 5.67 7.22
C GLN A 141 2.94 6.96 6.41
N THR A 142 2.52 6.84 5.16
CA THR A 142 2.39 7.97 4.24
C THR A 142 0.93 8.46 4.14
N ALA A 143 -0.05 7.56 4.01
CA ALA A 143 -1.46 7.94 3.93
C ALA A 143 -2.18 7.93 5.28
N HIS A 144 -1.51 7.57 6.38
CA HIS A 144 -2.07 7.52 7.74
C HIS A 144 -3.29 6.60 7.91
N VAL A 145 -3.52 5.67 6.98
CA VAL A 145 -4.56 4.65 7.13
C VAL A 145 -4.16 3.75 8.31
N PRO A 146 -5.01 3.57 9.34
CA PRO A 146 -4.64 2.76 10.50
C PRO A 146 -4.27 1.33 10.09
N LEU A 147 -3.16 0.82 10.62
CA LEU A 147 -2.56 -0.45 10.17
C LEU A 147 -3.54 -1.63 10.31
N GLU A 148 -4.35 -1.62 11.37
CA GLU A 148 -5.38 -2.61 11.66
C GLU A 148 -6.60 -2.55 10.71
N LYS A 149 -6.73 -1.45 9.95
CA LYS A 149 -7.78 -1.26 8.95
C LYS A 149 -7.36 -1.71 7.56
N ILE A 150 -6.06 -1.86 7.30
CA ILE A 150 -5.52 -2.43 6.06
C ILE A 150 -5.58 -3.97 6.16
N ARG A 151 -6.80 -4.48 5.96
CA ARG A 151 -7.16 -5.90 6.20
C ARG A 151 -7.02 -6.78 4.97
N GLY A 152 -7.19 -6.22 3.78
CA GLY A 152 -7.28 -6.96 2.53
C GLY A 152 -5.99 -6.98 1.73
N PHE A 153 -5.87 -8.01 0.91
CA PHE A 153 -4.87 -8.13 -0.15
C PHE A 153 -5.50 -8.68 -1.43
N ARG A 154 -4.95 -8.23 -2.57
CA ARG A 154 -5.15 -8.86 -3.87
C ARG A 154 -3.81 -8.92 -4.59
N ALA A 155 -3.50 -10.05 -5.20
CA ALA A 155 -2.26 -10.23 -5.96
C ALA A 155 -2.36 -9.49 -7.31
N PRO A 156 -1.31 -8.75 -7.73
CA PRO A 156 -1.22 -8.19 -9.08
C PRO A 156 -1.44 -9.26 -10.15
N PHE A 157 -2.22 -8.92 -11.19
CA PHE A 157 -2.61 -9.85 -12.26
C PHE A 157 -3.33 -11.11 -11.77
N LEU A 158 -3.78 -11.11 -10.52
CA LEU A 158 -4.36 -12.23 -9.79
C LEU A 158 -3.39 -13.42 -9.63
N MET A 159 -2.09 -13.23 -9.87
CA MET A 159 -1.08 -14.29 -9.79
C MET A 159 -0.78 -14.63 -8.33
N HIS A 160 -1.54 -15.57 -7.79
CA HIS A 160 -1.51 -15.95 -6.39
C HIS A 160 -0.69 -17.22 -6.13
N THR A 161 0.11 -17.26 -5.07
CA THR A 161 0.88 -18.45 -4.68
C THR A 161 0.62 -18.84 -3.21
N PRO A 162 0.84 -20.12 -2.83
CA PRO A 162 0.80 -20.53 -1.42
C PRO A 162 1.76 -19.74 -0.54
N GLU A 163 2.93 -19.38 -1.07
CA GLU A 163 3.95 -18.59 -0.39
C GLU A 163 3.42 -17.19 -0.04
N GLN A 164 2.75 -16.53 -0.99
CA GLN A 164 2.13 -15.23 -0.78
C GLN A 164 1.03 -15.31 0.29
N ARG A 165 0.13 -16.29 0.21
CA ARG A 165 -0.95 -16.44 1.23
C ARG A 165 -0.39 -16.73 2.62
N LYS A 166 0.71 -17.48 2.71
CA LYS A 166 1.43 -17.66 3.98
C LYS A 166 1.96 -16.33 4.52
N ILE A 167 2.57 -15.49 3.67
CA ILE A 167 2.98 -14.12 4.05
C ILE A 167 1.77 -13.33 4.57
N LEU A 168 0.62 -13.39 3.89
CA LEU A 168 -0.59 -12.69 4.34
C LEU A 168 -1.01 -13.10 5.75
N GLN A 169 -1.09 -14.40 5.99
CA GLN A 169 -1.48 -14.96 7.28
C GLN A 169 -0.52 -14.55 8.39
N GLU A 170 0.79 -14.69 8.17
CA GLU A 170 1.83 -14.40 9.16
C GLU A 170 1.92 -12.90 9.48
N ASN A 171 1.48 -12.02 8.58
CA ASN A 171 1.62 -10.57 8.69
C ASN A 171 0.28 -9.83 8.93
N GLY A 172 -0.70 -10.54 9.49
CA GLY A 172 -1.93 -9.94 10.02
C GLY A 172 -2.86 -9.37 8.94
N PHE A 173 -2.83 -9.88 7.71
CA PHE A 173 -3.92 -9.68 6.77
C PHE A 173 -5.12 -10.53 7.20
N THR A 174 -6.33 -10.00 7.01
CA THR A 174 -7.56 -10.73 7.31
C THR A 174 -7.99 -11.60 6.14
N TYR A 175 -7.80 -11.12 4.90
CA TYR A 175 -8.30 -11.82 3.72
C TYR A 175 -7.44 -11.64 2.47
N ASP A 176 -7.47 -12.66 1.63
CA ASP A 176 -7.08 -12.63 0.21
C ASP A 176 -8.34 -12.58 -0.66
N SER A 177 -8.25 -11.89 -1.81
CA SER A 177 -9.30 -11.91 -2.85
C SER A 177 -8.63 -11.92 -4.22
N SER A 178 -7.90 -13.00 -4.48
CA SER A 178 -7.14 -13.17 -5.71
C SER A 178 -7.61 -14.36 -6.55
N ILE A 179 -8.41 -15.27 -5.98
CA ILE A 179 -8.73 -16.57 -6.60
C ILE A 179 -10.09 -16.51 -7.32
N PRO A 180 -10.13 -16.71 -8.66
CA PRO A 180 -11.39 -16.79 -9.42
C PRO A 180 -12.30 -17.93 -8.97
N GLU A 181 -13.61 -17.70 -9.07
CA GLU A 181 -14.65 -18.67 -8.74
C GLU A 181 -15.78 -18.66 -9.80
N PRO A 182 -15.60 -19.46 -10.87
CA PRO A 182 -16.64 -19.70 -11.86
C PRO A 182 -17.66 -20.74 -11.37
N PHE A 183 -18.67 -21.00 -12.19
CA PHE A 183 -19.57 -22.15 -12.05
C PHE A 183 -19.79 -22.82 -13.43
N PRO A 184 -20.03 -24.14 -13.50
CA PRO A 184 -20.07 -25.08 -12.39
C PRO A 184 -18.66 -25.48 -11.92
N THR A 185 -18.46 -25.49 -10.61
CA THR A 185 -17.31 -26.07 -9.91
C THR A 185 -17.81 -26.89 -8.72
N ALA A 186 -16.95 -27.65 -8.05
CA ALA A 186 -17.38 -28.39 -6.86
C ALA A 186 -17.72 -27.47 -5.67
N THR A 187 -17.18 -26.25 -5.67
CA THR A 187 -17.44 -25.21 -4.67
C THR A 187 -18.64 -24.31 -5.02
N SER A 188 -18.91 -24.15 -6.32
CA SER A 188 -20.07 -23.47 -6.88
C SER A 188 -20.77 -24.36 -7.92
N PRO A 189 -21.59 -25.34 -7.50
CA PRO A 189 -22.13 -26.37 -8.39
C PRO A 189 -23.01 -25.86 -9.53
N ASP A 190 -23.67 -24.71 -9.36
CA ASP A 190 -24.54 -24.09 -10.35
C ASP A 190 -24.64 -22.57 -10.15
N GLU A 191 -25.37 -21.90 -11.04
CA GLU A 191 -25.52 -20.44 -11.02
C GLU A 191 -26.28 -19.89 -9.80
N SER A 192 -27.11 -20.72 -9.14
CA SER A 192 -27.88 -20.36 -7.96
C SER A 192 -27.17 -20.69 -6.65
N ASN A 193 -26.14 -21.54 -6.69
CA ASN A 193 -25.40 -22.01 -5.52
C ASN A 193 -23.91 -21.67 -5.67
N ARG A 194 -23.56 -20.41 -5.39
CA ARG A 194 -22.16 -19.92 -5.47
C ARG A 194 -21.47 -19.98 -4.11
N LEU A 195 -20.16 -20.17 -4.10
CA LEU A 195 -19.33 -20.21 -2.90
C LEU A 195 -19.42 -18.91 -2.09
N TRP A 196 -19.65 -19.01 -0.78
CA TRP A 196 -19.51 -17.89 0.16
C TRP A 196 -18.07 -17.76 0.68
N PRO A 197 -17.62 -16.57 1.12
CA PRO A 197 -16.32 -16.40 1.77
C PRO A 197 -16.13 -17.40 2.91
N TYR A 198 -14.89 -17.85 3.11
CA TYR A 198 -14.56 -18.89 4.07
C TYR A 198 -13.16 -18.68 4.62
N THR A 199 -12.85 -19.35 5.71
CA THR A 199 -11.51 -19.35 6.28
C THR A 199 -10.71 -20.53 5.77
N MET A 200 -9.42 -20.33 5.54
CA MET A 200 -8.48 -21.36 5.10
C MET A 200 -8.02 -22.30 6.23
N ASP A 201 -8.67 -22.27 7.40
CA ASP A 201 -8.41 -23.16 8.55
C ASP A 201 -8.45 -24.67 8.24
N ASN A 202 -9.13 -25.09 7.18
CA ASN A 202 -9.30 -26.51 6.84
C ASN A 202 -9.05 -26.80 5.36
N GLY A 203 -8.27 -25.95 4.68
CA GLY A 203 -7.96 -26.12 3.26
C GLY A 203 -8.50 -25.03 2.35
N LEU A 204 -8.00 -25.02 1.11
CA LEU A 204 -8.42 -24.16 0.01
C LEU A 204 -9.00 -25.04 -1.13
N PRO A 205 -10.33 -25.28 -1.17
CA PRO A 205 -10.92 -26.23 -2.11
C PRO A 205 -11.36 -25.64 -3.46
N GLN A 206 -11.11 -24.34 -3.70
CA GLN A 206 -11.38 -23.71 -5.00
C GLN A 206 -10.50 -24.30 -6.10
N ARG A 207 -10.97 -24.14 -7.34
CA ARG A 207 -10.26 -24.61 -8.54
C ARG A 207 -9.25 -23.59 -9.03
N CYS A 208 -8.01 -23.71 -8.55
CA CYS A 208 -6.92 -22.84 -9.01
C CYS A 208 -6.28 -23.28 -10.32
N ASP A 209 -6.63 -24.44 -10.87
CA ASP A 209 -6.23 -24.85 -12.22
C ASP A 209 -6.91 -24.03 -13.32
N LEU A 210 -7.92 -23.24 -12.96
CA LEU A 210 -8.61 -22.27 -13.82
C LEU A 210 -8.08 -20.84 -13.69
N GLY A 211 -7.27 -20.57 -12.66
CA GLY A 211 -6.77 -19.24 -12.32
C GLY A 211 -5.35 -19.00 -12.81
N THR A 212 -4.74 -17.93 -12.31
CA THR A 212 -3.38 -17.50 -12.66
C THR A 212 -2.32 -17.91 -11.62
N GLY A 213 -2.66 -18.82 -10.71
CA GLY A 213 -1.72 -19.33 -9.72
C GLY A 213 -2.16 -20.62 -9.04
N PRO A 214 -1.25 -21.34 -8.34
CA PRO A 214 -1.59 -22.60 -7.69
C PRO A 214 -2.28 -22.42 -6.33
N CYS A 215 -3.08 -23.42 -5.96
CA CYS A 215 -3.54 -23.65 -4.59
C CYS A 215 -3.82 -25.14 -4.36
N SER A 216 -4.10 -25.52 -3.11
CA SER A 216 -4.37 -26.91 -2.75
C SER A 216 -5.45 -27.05 -1.68
N VAL A 217 -6.26 -28.11 -1.79
CA VAL A 217 -7.22 -28.54 -0.76
C VAL A 217 -6.56 -28.79 0.61
N ASN A 218 -5.26 -29.07 0.64
CA ASN A 218 -4.51 -29.30 1.86
C ASN A 218 -3.81 -28.04 2.40
N GLU A 219 -3.89 -26.92 1.67
CA GLU A 219 -3.29 -25.65 2.07
C GLU A 219 -4.09 -25.03 3.21
N THR A 220 -3.51 -25.09 4.42
CA THR A 220 -4.20 -24.70 5.65
C THR A 220 -3.54 -23.48 6.27
N LEU A 221 -4.27 -22.36 6.30
CA LEU A 221 -3.83 -21.08 6.85
C LEU A 221 -4.89 -20.55 7.85
N PRO A 222 -4.89 -21.04 9.10
CA PRO A 222 -5.90 -20.66 10.09
C PRO A 222 -6.03 -19.15 10.25
N GLY A 223 -7.28 -18.68 10.26
CA GLY A 223 -7.65 -17.27 10.43
C GLY A 223 -7.60 -16.41 9.17
N LEU A 224 -6.90 -16.83 8.11
CA LEU A 224 -6.92 -16.14 6.82
C LEU A 224 -8.21 -16.47 6.09
N TRP A 225 -8.93 -15.44 5.62
CA TRP A 225 -10.13 -15.59 4.83
C TRP A 225 -9.80 -15.58 3.34
N GLU A 226 -10.46 -16.43 2.58
CA GLU A 226 -10.54 -16.31 1.14
C GLU A 226 -11.90 -15.68 0.79
N VAL A 227 -11.85 -14.58 0.04
CA VAL A 227 -13.02 -13.93 -0.56
C VAL A 227 -13.00 -14.23 -2.06
N PRO A 228 -13.78 -15.23 -2.52
CA PRO A 228 -13.73 -15.70 -3.90
C PRO A 228 -14.03 -14.57 -4.88
N MET A 229 -13.33 -14.55 -6.00
CA MET A 229 -13.64 -13.63 -7.10
C MET A 229 -14.71 -14.26 -8.00
N TRP A 230 -15.97 -13.90 -7.78
CA TRP A 230 -17.08 -14.45 -8.56
C TRP A 230 -17.01 -14.01 -10.03
N ASP A 231 -16.70 -14.95 -10.92
CA ASP A 231 -16.60 -14.68 -12.36
C ASP A 231 -17.94 -14.26 -12.96
N VAL A 232 -17.86 -13.35 -13.94
CA VAL A 232 -18.98 -12.95 -14.80
C VAL A 232 -19.07 -13.94 -15.94
N GLN A 233 -20.23 -14.60 -16.10
CA GLN A 233 -20.41 -15.64 -17.10
C GLN A 233 -21.64 -15.39 -17.97
N ASN A 234 -21.67 -15.92 -19.19
CA ASN A 234 -22.88 -15.87 -20.02
C ASN A 234 -23.91 -16.96 -19.61
N ASP A 235 -25.04 -17.03 -20.32
CA ASP A 235 -26.10 -18.01 -20.06
C ASP A 235 -25.67 -19.47 -20.32
N ALA A 236 -24.61 -19.67 -21.10
CA ALA A 236 -24.01 -20.99 -21.33
C ALA A 236 -23.02 -21.41 -20.23
N GLY A 237 -22.82 -20.58 -19.19
CA GLY A 237 -21.85 -20.84 -18.12
C GLY A 237 -20.40 -20.66 -18.55
N VAL A 238 -20.15 -19.95 -19.65
CA VAL A 238 -18.79 -19.62 -20.10
C VAL A 238 -18.32 -18.35 -19.40
N VAL A 239 -17.15 -18.41 -18.78
CA VAL A 239 -16.45 -17.24 -18.21
C VAL A 239 -16.23 -16.21 -19.29
N LEU A 240 -16.81 -15.02 -19.09
CA LEU A 240 -16.56 -13.84 -19.92
C LEU A 240 -15.34 -13.10 -19.41
N THR A 241 -15.29 -12.89 -18.09
CA THR A 241 -14.15 -12.30 -17.40
C THR A 241 -14.24 -12.52 -15.89
N ASN A 242 -13.12 -12.30 -15.21
CA ASN A 242 -13.00 -12.14 -13.76
C ASN A 242 -12.91 -10.67 -13.31
N MET A 243 -12.61 -9.75 -14.23
CA MET A 243 -12.48 -8.30 -13.98
C MET A 243 -12.68 -7.53 -15.29
N ASP A 244 -13.13 -6.28 -15.26
CA ASP A 244 -13.16 -5.42 -16.46
C ASP A 244 -13.91 -6.03 -17.68
N PRO A 245 -15.20 -6.37 -17.54
CA PRO A 245 -15.96 -7.03 -18.61
C PRO A 245 -15.96 -6.28 -19.93
N GLN A 246 -16.25 -6.96 -21.02
CA GLN A 246 -16.40 -6.33 -22.33
C GLN A 246 -17.86 -6.44 -22.79
N GLY A 247 -18.26 -5.60 -23.75
CA GLY A 247 -19.64 -5.55 -24.24
C GLY A 247 -20.56 -4.75 -23.31
N ASN A 248 -21.85 -5.11 -23.26
CA ASN A 248 -22.84 -4.45 -22.40
C ASN A 248 -22.66 -4.91 -20.95
N ILE A 249 -22.02 -4.07 -20.14
CA ILE A 249 -21.67 -4.44 -18.76
C ILE A 249 -22.87 -4.39 -17.84
N ALA A 250 -23.87 -3.56 -18.15
CA ALA A 250 -25.11 -3.49 -17.37
C ALA A 250 -25.84 -4.83 -17.44
N GLU A 251 -25.99 -5.39 -18.65
CA GLU A 251 -26.60 -6.71 -18.86
C GLU A 251 -25.78 -7.80 -18.17
N ALA A 252 -24.45 -7.75 -18.27
CA ALA A 252 -23.58 -8.73 -17.66
C ALA A 252 -23.72 -8.77 -16.13
N TYR A 253 -23.67 -7.62 -15.46
CA TYR A 253 -23.80 -7.56 -14.00
C TYR A 253 -25.24 -7.75 -13.51
N LYS A 254 -26.25 -7.31 -14.27
CA LYS A 254 -27.67 -7.63 -13.96
C LYS A 254 -27.91 -9.13 -13.94
N ARG A 255 -27.35 -9.87 -14.89
CA ARG A 255 -27.44 -11.33 -14.93
C ARG A 255 -26.79 -11.98 -13.71
N GLU A 256 -25.56 -11.58 -13.35
CA GLU A 256 -24.91 -12.12 -12.15
C GLU A 256 -25.66 -11.74 -10.86
N PHE A 257 -26.23 -10.54 -10.81
CA PHE A 257 -27.08 -10.11 -9.72
C PHE A 257 -28.35 -10.96 -9.61
N ASP A 258 -29.06 -11.19 -10.71
CA ASP A 258 -30.30 -11.98 -10.69
C ASP A 258 -30.03 -13.44 -10.30
N ARG A 259 -28.90 -14.02 -10.74
CA ARG A 259 -28.44 -15.36 -10.33
C ARG A 259 -28.23 -15.44 -8.81
N SER A 260 -27.49 -14.48 -8.26
CA SER A 260 -27.24 -14.41 -6.82
C SER A 260 -28.53 -14.12 -6.03
N TYR A 261 -29.28 -13.11 -6.44
CA TYR A 261 -30.44 -12.59 -5.73
C TYR A 261 -31.57 -13.60 -5.63
N ASN A 262 -31.76 -14.41 -6.68
CA ASN A 262 -32.76 -15.48 -6.73
C ASN A 262 -32.22 -16.85 -6.27
N GLY A 263 -30.90 -16.97 -6.12
CA GLY A 263 -30.22 -18.16 -5.62
C GLY A 263 -29.92 -18.10 -4.12
N ASN A 264 -28.69 -18.45 -3.76
CA ASN A 264 -28.22 -18.52 -2.38
C ASN A 264 -27.70 -17.17 -1.83
N LYS A 265 -27.92 -16.05 -2.53
CA LYS A 265 -27.52 -14.69 -2.11
C LYS A 265 -26.01 -14.50 -1.90
N ALA A 266 -25.17 -15.42 -2.41
CA ALA A 266 -23.72 -15.23 -2.37
C ALA A 266 -23.34 -13.90 -3.01
N PRO A 267 -22.37 -13.14 -2.48
CA PRO A 267 -22.17 -11.76 -2.91
C PRO A 267 -21.88 -11.62 -4.41
N VAL A 268 -22.29 -10.50 -4.99
CA VAL A 268 -21.98 -10.17 -6.38
C VAL A 268 -20.68 -9.36 -6.39
N GLY A 269 -19.69 -9.85 -7.13
CA GLY A 269 -18.41 -9.18 -7.33
C GLY A 269 -18.42 -8.22 -8.50
N VAL A 270 -18.09 -6.95 -8.26
CA VAL A 270 -17.80 -5.97 -9.31
C VAL A 270 -16.35 -5.56 -9.18
N TYR A 271 -15.48 -6.25 -9.90
CA TYR A 271 -14.03 -6.00 -9.89
C TYR A 271 -13.64 -5.24 -11.15
N ILE A 272 -13.06 -4.05 -10.98
CA ILE A 272 -12.74 -3.16 -12.09
C ILE A 272 -11.44 -2.37 -11.86
N HIS A 273 -10.87 -1.85 -12.93
CA HIS A 273 -9.91 -0.75 -12.88
C HIS A 273 -10.57 0.58 -13.26
N ALA A 274 -10.23 1.66 -12.56
CA ALA A 274 -10.73 3.01 -12.87
C ALA A 274 -10.43 3.41 -14.32
N ALA A 275 -9.25 3.06 -14.86
CA ALA A 275 -8.88 3.33 -16.25
C ALA A 275 -9.82 2.63 -17.25
N TRP A 276 -10.33 1.45 -16.91
CA TRP A 276 -11.34 0.76 -17.70
C TRP A 276 -12.69 1.50 -17.60
N LEU A 277 -13.09 1.98 -16.43
CA LEU A 277 -14.37 2.69 -16.27
C LEU A 277 -14.38 4.13 -16.82
N MET A 278 -13.24 4.71 -17.21
CA MET A 278 -13.16 6.06 -17.81
C MET A 278 -13.98 6.22 -19.10
N ASP A 279 -14.30 5.13 -19.79
CA ASP A 279 -15.20 5.19 -20.95
C ASP A 279 -16.61 5.60 -20.52
N PRO A 280 -17.19 6.67 -21.10
CA PRO A 280 -18.49 7.17 -20.70
C PRO A 280 -19.64 6.17 -20.86
N THR A 281 -19.55 5.24 -21.83
CA THR A 281 -20.54 4.19 -22.06
C THR A 281 -20.50 3.19 -20.90
N ARG A 282 -19.30 2.70 -20.56
CA ARG A 282 -19.11 1.80 -19.40
C ARG A 282 -19.51 2.49 -18.10
N ALA A 283 -19.15 3.76 -17.89
CA ALA A 283 -19.58 4.51 -16.72
C ALA A 283 -21.11 4.63 -16.61
N ALA A 284 -21.81 4.86 -17.75
CA ALA A 284 -23.27 4.93 -17.78
C ALA A 284 -23.93 3.56 -17.51
N GLU A 285 -23.41 2.50 -18.13
CA GLU A 285 -23.90 1.13 -17.93
C GLU A 285 -23.63 0.63 -16.50
N MET A 286 -22.51 1.01 -15.88
CA MET A 286 -22.23 0.74 -14.47
C MET A 286 -23.25 1.43 -13.56
N LYS A 287 -23.57 2.70 -13.83
CA LYS A 287 -24.62 3.43 -13.10
C LYS A 287 -25.99 2.76 -13.28
N GLU A 288 -26.29 2.25 -14.48
CA GLU A 288 -27.52 1.50 -14.75
C GLU A 288 -27.60 0.23 -13.89
N PHE A 289 -26.51 -0.54 -13.81
CA PHE A 289 -26.44 -1.72 -12.95
C PHE A 289 -26.59 -1.38 -11.47
N ILE A 290 -25.87 -0.36 -10.97
CA ILE A 290 -25.95 0.05 -9.56
C ILE A 290 -27.38 0.42 -9.18
N ASN A 291 -28.07 1.21 -10.02
CA ASN A 291 -29.46 1.59 -9.81
C ASN A 291 -30.40 0.37 -9.86
N TYR A 292 -30.14 -0.58 -10.76
CA TYR A 292 -30.91 -1.83 -10.82
C TYR A 292 -30.76 -2.64 -9.52
N ALA A 293 -29.53 -2.85 -9.05
CA ALA A 293 -29.26 -3.60 -7.82
C ALA A 293 -29.90 -2.93 -6.59
N LEU A 294 -29.72 -1.61 -6.43
CA LEU A 294 -30.32 -0.83 -5.34
C LEU A 294 -31.86 -0.74 -5.41
N GLY A 295 -32.45 -0.98 -6.58
CA GLY A 295 -33.89 -1.08 -6.75
C GLY A 295 -34.51 -2.35 -6.15
N HIS A 296 -33.70 -3.33 -5.75
CA HIS A 296 -34.16 -4.57 -5.14
C HIS A 296 -34.15 -4.50 -3.61
N GLU A 297 -35.09 -5.21 -2.99
CA GLU A 297 -35.23 -5.19 -1.54
C GLU A 297 -34.00 -5.82 -0.84
N ASN A 298 -33.55 -5.15 0.22
CA ASN A 298 -32.44 -5.63 1.07
C ASN A 298 -31.12 -5.84 0.32
N THR A 299 -30.88 -5.08 -0.76
CA THR A 299 -29.58 -4.99 -1.42
C THR A 299 -28.69 -3.96 -0.74
N TRP A 300 -27.41 -4.32 -0.57
CA TRP A 300 -26.40 -3.47 0.07
C TRP A 300 -25.08 -3.56 -0.69
N PHE A 301 -24.58 -2.41 -1.10
CA PHE A 301 -23.18 -2.27 -1.45
C PHE A 301 -22.37 -2.16 -0.17
N VAL A 302 -21.36 -3.00 -0.03
CA VAL A 302 -20.54 -3.10 1.18
C VAL A 302 -19.07 -3.22 0.81
N THR A 303 -18.19 -2.89 1.75
CA THR A 303 -16.78 -3.23 1.59
C THR A 303 -16.55 -4.73 1.79
N MET A 304 -15.43 -5.26 1.31
CA MET A 304 -15.03 -6.65 1.54
C MET A 304 -14.92 -6.96 3.03
N SER A 305 -14.35 -6.04 3.82
CA SER A 305 -14.30 -6.19 5.28
C SER A 305 -15.69 -6.24 5.93
N GLU A 306 -16.63 -5.40 5.50
CA GLU A 306 -18.01 -5.42 6.01
C GLU A 306 -18.74 -6.74 5.67
N LEU A 307 -18.52 -7.26 4.46
CA LEU A 307 -19.01 -8.56 4.05
C LEU A 307 -18.48 -9.67 4.96
N ILE A 308 -17.16 -9.73 5.18
CA ILE A 308 -16.54 -10.71 6.09
C ILE A 308 -17.10 -10.58 7.50
N ASP A 309 -17.27 -9.35 8.00
CA ASP A 309 -17.79 -9.11 9.35
C ASP A 309 -19.25 -9.56 9.49
N TRP A 310 -20.06 -9.45 8.43
CA TRP A 310 -21.39 -10.08 8.39
C TRP A 310 -21.30 -11.61 8.34
N VAL A 311 -20.41 -12.20 7.52
CA VAL A 311 -20.23 -13.66 7.45
C VAL A 311 -19.78 -14.25 8.79
N LYS A 312 -18.95 -13.52 9.55
CA LYS A 312 -18.53 -13.89 10.92
C LYS A 312 -19.69 -13.89 11.91
N LYS A 313 -20.69 -13.03 11.72
CA LYS A 313 -21.83 -12.87 12.62
C LYS A 313 -23.12 -12.59 11.83
N PRO A 314 -23.63 -13.61 11.12
CA PRO A 314 -24.74 -13.43 10.21
C PRO A 314 -26.00 -13.02 10.97
N VAL A 315 -26.72 -12.08 10.37
CA VAL A 315 -28.01 -11.58 10.86
C VAL A 315 -28.95 -11.42 9.67
N ASP A 316 -30.24 -11.62 9.90
CA ASP A 316 -31.25 -11.41 8.87
C ASP A 316 -31.27 -9.97 8.35
N ALA A 317 -31.89 -9.78 7.18
CA ALA A 317 -31.97 -8.52 6.47
C ALA A 317 -32.62 -7.39 7.28
N THR A 318 -33.63 -7.72 8.11
CA THR A 318 -34.30 -6.73 8.96
C THR A 318 -33.35 -6.23 10.04
N LYS A 319 -32.60 -7.14 10.67
CA LYS A 319 -31.63 -6.80 11.70
C LYS A 319 -30.40 -6.10 11.11
N TYR A 320 -29.92 -6.52 9.94
CA TYR A 320 -28.82 -5.86 9.23
C TYR A 320 -29.18 -4.41 8.91
N ARG A 321 -30.38 -4.16 8.37
CA ARG A 321 -30.87 -2.80 8.10
C ARG A 321 -30.83 -1.90 9.33
N LYS A 322 -31.37 -2.38 10.46
CA LYS A 322 -31.35 -1.63 11.74
C LYS A 322 -29.94 -1.36 12.25
N LEU A 323 -28.99 -2.27 12.02
CA LEU A 323 -27.59 -2.04 12.37
C LEU A 323 -26.98 -0.93 11.51
N ARG A 324 -27.22 -0.95 10.19
CA ARG A 324 -26.73 0.08 9.25
C ARG A 324 -27.32 1.46 9.54
N GLU A 325 -28.63 1.53 9.80
CA GLU A 325 -29.29 2.76 10.24
C GLU A 325 -28.69 3.31 11.54
N LYS A 326 -28.30 2.43 12.47
CA LYS A 326 -27.66 2.83 13.73
C LYS A 326 -26.21 3.30 13.55
N TRP A 327 -25.44 2.65 12.67
CA TRP A 327 -24.06 3.05 12.38
C TRP A 327 -23.99 4.41 11.68
N GLY A 328 -25.03 4.76 10.92
CA GLY A 328 -25.09 6.04 10.21
C GLY A 328 -24.06 6.13 9.08
N CYS A 329 -23.74 7.36 8.69
CA CYS A 329 -22.83 7.68 7.58
C CYS A 329 -21.62 8.50 8.05
N GLU A 330 -21.30 8.44 9.34
CA GLU A 330 -20.19 9.21 9.90
C GLU A 330 -18.88 8.78 9.24
N ALA A 331 -18.02 9.75 8.94
CA ALA A 331 -16.69 9.48 8.42
C ALA A 331 -15.85 8.75 9.49
N PRO A 332 -14.83 7.99 9.08
CA PRO A 332 -13.90 7.38 10.03
C PRO A 332 -13.22 8.46 10.89
N THR A 333 -12.94 8.13 12.15
CA THR A 333 -12.32 9.05 13.12
C THR A 333 -10.97 8.56 13.64
N ASP A 334 -10.49 7.46 13.05
CA ASP A 334 -9.31 6.72 13.47
C ASP A 334 -8.06 7.04 12.64
N MET A 335 -8.21 7.84 11.58
CA MET A 335 -7.08 8.42 10.84
C MET A 335 -6.50 9.61 11.60
N TRP A 336 -5.17 9.66 11.71
CA TRP A 336 -4.44 10.79 12.30
C TRP A 336 -3.93 11.73 11.21
N PHE A 337 -3.92 13.04 11.49
CA PHE A 337 -3.47 14.08 10.56
C PHE A 337 -2.50 15.03 11.26
N ALA A 338 -1.39 15.36 10.61
CA ALA A 338 -0.39 16.27 11.16
C ALA A 338 -0.91 17.70 11.40
N SER A 339 -1.81 18.21 10.54
CA SER A 339 -2.53 19.47 10.76
C SER A 339 -3.53 19.44 11.93
N GLY A 340 -3.81 18.27 12.50
CA GLY A 340 -4.83 18.06 13.52
C GLY A 340 -6.24 17.87 12.98
N SER A 341 -6.47 18.00 11.67
CA SER A 341 -7.76 17.77 11.02
C SER A 341 -7.61 17.26 9.58
N PHE A 342 -8.62 16.56 9.07
CA PHE A 342 -8.61 16.12 7.67
C PHE A 342 -8.59 17.32 6.70
N CYS A 343 -7.65 17.32 5.76
CA CYS A 343 -7.51 18.34 4.72
C CYS A 343 -8.52 18.09 3.59
N GLU A 344 -9.74 18.61 3.73
CA GLU A 344 -10.80 18.34 2.75
C GLU A 344 -10.60 19.12 1.43
N SER A 345 -10.73 18.42 0.29
CA SER A 345 -10.84 19.01 -1.06
C SER A 345 -9.64 19.83 -1.54
N VAL A 346 -8.41 19.48 -1.14
CA VAL A 346 -7.19 20.13 -1.64
C VAL A 346 -6.76 19.49 -2.96
N ALA A 347 -7.14 20.09 -4.08
CA ALA A 347 -6.71 19.62 -5.39
C ALA A 347 -5.24 19.99 -5.65
N CYS A 348 -4.29 19.10 -5.36
CA CYS A 348 -2.88 19.34 -5.63
C CYS A 348 -2.44 18.74 -6.97
N VAL A 349 -2.65 19.49 -8.06
CA VAL A 349 -2.22 19.10 -9.41
C VAL A 349 -0.98 19.91 -9.77
N ASN A 350 0.10 19.29 -10.29
CA ASN A 350 1.39 19.94 -10.59
C ASN A 350 2.06 20.65 -9.40
N GLY A 351 1.90 20.09 -8.20
CA GLY A 351 2.52 20.56 -6.97
C GLY A 351 2.77 19.42 -6.00
N ASN A 352 3.31 19.74 -4.82
CA ASN A 352 3.48 18.82 -3.72
C ASN A 352 2.53 19.20 -2.58
N PHE A 353 1.70 18.26 -2.13
CA PHE A 353 0.76 18.47 -1.04
C PHE A 353 1.49 18.39 0.31
N THR A 354 1.09 19.22 1.26
CA THR A 354 1.51 19.13 2.66
C THR A 354 0.32 18.96 3.58
N ASP A 355 0.38 17.90 4.38
CA ASP A 355 -0.58 17.51 5.40
C ASP A 355 -0.56 18.41 6.64
N THR A 356 0.53 19.15 6.85
CA THR A 356 0.68 20.08 7.99
C THR A 356 -0.11 21.38 7.81
N THR A 357 -0.08 21.97 6.61
CA THR A 357 -0.77 23.23 6.30
C THR A 357 -1.98 23.05 5.38
N CYS A 358 -2.28 21.81 4.99
CA CYS A 358 -3.34 21.48 4.04
C CYS A 358 -3.25 22.31 2.74
N SER A 359 -2.04 22.49 2.21
CA SER A 359 -1.80 23.31 1.02
C SER A 359 -1.04 22.55 -0.06
N CYS A 360 -1.12 23.07 -1.29
CA CYS A 360 -0.35 22.58 -2.43
C CYS A 360 0.75 23.58 -2.75
N THR A 361 2.00 23.11 -2.74
CA THR A 361 3.16 23.91 -3.16
C THR A 361 3.43 23.66 -4.64
N CYS A 362 3.38 24.68 -5.48
CA CYS A 362 3.45 24.47 -6.92
C CYS A 362 4.88 24.22 -7.41
N ILE A 363 5.01 23.35 -8.41
CA ILE A 363 6.32 23.05 -9.02
C ILE A 363 6.92 24.35 -9.58
N ALA A 364 8.11 24.69 -9.09
CA ALA A 364 8.89 25.85 -9.50
C ALA A 364 8.17 27.22 -9.36
N GLU A 365 7.18 27.33 -8.46
CA GLU A 365 6.40 28.57 -8.21
C GLU A 365 7.33 29.77 -8.00
N TYR A 366 8.32 29.58 -7.12
CA TYR A 366 9.25 30.62 -6.68
C TYR A 366 10.62 30.60 -7.39
N VAL A 367 10.78 29.79 -8.46
CA VAL A 367 12.06 29.67 -9.19
C VAL A 367 12.04 30.53 -10.47
N PRO A 368 12.63 31.74 -10.50
CA PRO A 368 12.46 32.69 -11.61
C PRO A 368 13.05 32.21 -12.93
N THR A 369 14.00 31.29 -12.91
CA THR A 369 14.69 30.76 -14.10
C THR A 369 13.97 29.58 -14.75
N GLN A 370 12.88 29.09 -14.17
CA GLN A 370 12.19 27.89 -14.63
C GLN A 370 10.71 28.15 -14.90
N ALA A 371 10.21 27.55 -15.98
CA ALA A 371 8.79 27.37 -16.18
C ALA A 371 8.22 26.53 -15.02
N GLY A 372 6.97 26.78 -14.67
CA GLY A 372 6.35 26.16 -13.52
C GLY A 372 4.88 26.55 -13.42
N TRP A 373 4.30 26.28 -12.27
CA TRP A 373 2.89 26.51 -12.02
C TRP A 373 2.69 27.42 -10.81
N CYS A 374 1.55 28.07 -10.79
CA CYS A 374 1.06 28.96 -9.75
C CYS A 374 -0.27 28.42 -9.27
N ALA A 375 -0.57 28.65 -7.99
CA ALA A 375 -1.86 28.27 -7.45
C ALA A 375 -2.98 29.10 -8.07
N ASP A 376 -4.05 28.42 -8.45
CA ASP A 376 -5.32 29.07 -8.76
C ASP A 376 -5.86 29.70 -7.47
N PRO A 377 -6.11 31.01 -7.43
CA PRO A 377 -6.60 31.70 -6.23
C PRO A 377 -7.99 31.22 -5.79
N THR A 378 -8.72 30.52 -6.67
CA THR A 378 -10.06 30.00 -6.42
C THR A 378 -10.03 28.59 -5.85
N THR A 379 -9.17 27.73 -6.39
CA THR A 379 -9.16 26.30 -6.06
C THR A 379 -7.96 25.86 -5.22
N GLY A 380 -6.91 26.69 -5.11
CA GLY A 380 -5.64 26.33 -4.48
C GLY A 380 -4.79 25.35 -5.30
N ALA A 381 -5.26 24.90 -6.46
CA ALA A 381 -4.56 23.93 -7.31
C ALA A 381 -3.51 24.59 -8.19
N CYS A 382 -2.40 23.90 -8.48
CA CYS A 382 -1.34 24.45 -9.35
C CYS A 382 -1.66 24.28 -10.84
N THR A 383 -2.67 25.01 -11.30
CA THR A 383 -3.21 24.95 -12.67
C THR A 383 -2.90 26.19 -13.51
N ILE A 384 -2.36 27.25 -12.91
CA ILE A 384 -2.03 28.48 -13.63
C ILE A 384 -0.54 28.42 -14.05
N PRO A 385 -0.19 28.34 -15.34
CA PRO A 385 1.20 28.32 -15.75
C PRO A 385 1.87 29.68 -15.53
N LYS A 386 3.15 29.66 -15.16
CA LYS A 386 3.98 30.87 -15.08
C LYS A 386 4.17 31.46 -16.48
N VAL A 387 4.22 32.80 -16.54
CA VAL A 387 4.40 33.54 -17.78
C VAL A 387 5.81 34.12 -17.81
N TRP A 388 6.47 34.01 -18.96
CA TRP A 388 7.78 34.64 -19.16
C TRP A 388 7.64 36.17 -19.25
N ASN A 389 8.38 36.87 -18.40
CA ASN A 389 8.47 38.32 -18.40
C ASN A 389 9.78 38.78 -19.05
N ASP A 390 9.68 39.38 -20.23
CA ASP A 390 10.84 39.83 -21.00
C ASP A 390 11.63 40.98 -20.39
N ALA A 391 10.99 41.81 -19.56
CA ALA A 391 11.66 42.93 -18.88
C ALA A 391 12.57 42.41 -17.76
N ASN A 392 12.12 41.37 -17.05
CA ASN A 392 12.75 40.86 -15.85
C ASN A 392 13.59 39.61 -16.12
N LYS A 393 13.48 39.04 -17.33
CA LYS A 393 14.11 37.78 -17.75
C LYS A 393 13.80 36.63 -16.78
N ALA A 394 12.55 36.55 -16.34
CA ALA A 394 12.09 35.59 -15.35
C ALA A 394 10.69 35.06 -15.69
N PHE A 395 10.41 33.84 -15.26
CA PHE A 395 9.05 33.29 -15.21
C PHE A 395 8.36 33.76 -13.94
N GLU A 396 7.19 34.37 -14.08
CA GLU A 396 6.42 34.95 -12.97
C GLU A 396 4.99 34.44 -12.99
N CYS A 397 4.38 34.33 -11.81
CA CYS A 397 2.95 34.12 -11.72
C CYS A 397 2.20 35.36 -12.22
N PRO A 398 1.11 35.18 -13.00
CA PRO A 398 0.21 36.28 -13.31
C PRO A 398 -0.25 36.99 -12.04
N ALA A 399 -0.54 38.29 -12.11
CA ALA A 399 -0.90 39.10 -10.94
C ALA A 399 -2.03 38.51 -10.08
N GLN A 400 -3.02 37.86 -10.71
CA GLN A 400 -4.12 37.18 -10.00
C GLN A 400 -3.71 35.93 -9.21
N ALA A 401 -2.53 35.37 -9.48
CA ALA A 401 -2.00 34.12 -8.93
C ALA A 401 -0.67 34.31 -8.19
N GLN A 402 -0.25 35.57 -7.95
CA GLN A 402 0.95 35.86 -7.19
C GLN A 402 0.70 35.63 -5.70
N ARG A 403 1.52 34.78 -5.09
CA ARG A 403 1.56 34.55 -3.64
C ARG A 403 2.95 34.91 -3.12
N SER A 404 3.02 35.33 -1.86
CA SER A 404 4.30 35.51 -1.16
C SER A 404 4.73 34.19 -0.53
N PRO A 405 6.04 33.87 -0.48
CA PRO A 405 6.54 32.67 0.21
C PRO A 405 6.06 32.56 1.66
N GLU A 406 5.82 33.70 2.32
CA GLU A 406 5.35 33.80 3.71
C GLU A 406 3.88 33.43 3.89
N GLN A 407 3.07 33.42 2.83
CA GLN A 407 1.67 32.99 2.87
C GLN A 407 1.53 31.45 2.84
N ASP A 408 2.55 30.73 2.37
CA ASP A 408 2.56 29.24 2.37
C ASP A 408 3.14 28.66 3.68
N THR A 409 3.83 29.44 4.51
CA THR A 409 4.59 28.92 5.66
C THR A 409 3.83 28.91 7.00
N GLY A 410 2.71 29.62 7.15
CA GLY A 410 1.82 29.49 8.31
C GLY A 410 2.41 29.61 9.72
N ALA A 411 3.68 30.00 9.89
CA ALA A 411 4.38 30.03 11.17
C ALA A 411 5.44 31.14 11.17
N GLU A 412 5.51 31.85 12.30
CA GLU A 412 6.39 32.99 12.57
C GLU A 412 7.86 32.71 12.20
N ALA A 413 8.49 33.67 11.52
CA ALA A 413 9.88 33.61 11.08
C ALA A 413 10.87 33.47 12.25
N VAL A 414 11.59 32.34 12.29
CA VAL A 414 12.84 32.22 13.07
C VAL A 414 13.99 32.70 12.19
N GLN A 415 14.75 33.69 12.68
CA GLN A 415 15.92 34.25 12.00
C GLN A 415 17.06 33.21 11.86
N SER A 416 17.67 33.15 10.67
CA SER A 416 18.84 32.31 10.35
C SER A 416 20.16 32.88 10.92
N PRO A 417 21.07 32.03 11.48
CA PRO A 417 22.47 32.39 11.72
C PRO A 417 23.47 31.68 10.77
N TRP A 418 24.61 32.35 10.56
CA TRP A 418 25.75 32.07 9.65
C TRP A 418 26.64 30.85 9.98
N VAL A 419 27.39 30.31 8.99
CA VAL A 419 28.27 29.09 9.00
C VAL A 419 29.79 29.41 8.91
N ASP A 420 30.65 28.60 9.56
CA ASP A 420 32.15 28.61 9.49
C ASP A 420 32.72 27.41 8.68
N PRO A 421 33.54 27.60 7.62
CA PRO A 421 33.96 26.52 6.70
C PRO A 421 35.15 25.61 7.11
N ALA A 422 35.72 25.67 8.32
CA ALA A 422 37.06 25.12 8.59
C ALA A 422 37.22 23.98 9.64
N ALA A 423 36.19 23.19 9.98
CA ALA A 423 36.26 22.31 11.17
C ALA A 423 35.87 20.81 11.04
N ALA A 424 36.15 20.10 9.95
CA ALA A 424 36.03 18.62 9.89
C ALA A 424 37.42 17.91 9.86
N ASN A 425 37.54 16.66 10.38
CA ASN A 425 38.77 15.86 10.56
C ASN A 425 38.62 14.39 10.09
N CYS A 426 39.56 13.86 9.27
CA CYS A 426 39.71 12.42 8.96
C CYS A 426 40.54 11.65 10.02
N GLY A 427 40.42 10.31 10.07
CA GLY A 427 41.21 9.44 10.96
C GLY A 427 40.50 9.04 12.27
N HIS A 428 39.17 8.85 12.20
CA HIS A 428 38.34 8.38 13.30
C HIS A 428 37.96 6.89 13.14
N PRO A 429 37.47 6.21 14.20
CA PRO A 429 36.89 4.88 14.09
C PRO A 429 35.62 4.87 13.22
N LEU A 430 35.25 3.70 12.68
CA LEU A 430 33.98 3.48 11.95
C LEU A 430 32.81 4.19 12.66
N GLN A 431 32.03 4.97 11.92
CA GLN A 431 30.81 5.60 12.44
C GLN A 431 29.90 4.53 13.04
N ASP A 432 29.31 4.80 14.20
CA ASP A 432 28.34 3.89 14.80
C ASP A 432 27.00 4.01 14.07
N PHE A 433 26.48 2.91 13.53
CA PHE A 433 25.25 2.85 12.74
C PHE A 433 24.52 1.50 12.90
N SER A 434 23.21 1.52 12.73
CA SER A 434 22.31 0.36 12.62
C SER A 434 21.86 0.06 11.18
N GLY A 435 22.14 0.96 10.23
CA GLY A 435 21.86 0.75 8.81
C GLY A 435 22.50 1.81 7.92
N LEU A 436 22.68 1.47 6.64
CA LEU A 436 23.19 2.36 5.60
C LEU A 436 22.31 2.25 4.35
N GLY A 437 22.09 3.36 3.68
CA GLY A 437 21.38 3.43 2.40
C GLY A 437 22.10 4.34 1.42
N MET A 438 22.11 4.00 0.14
CA MET A 438 22.59 4.90 -0.90
C MET A 438 21.87 4.65 -2.23
N SER A 439 21.70 5.69 -3.03
CA SER A 439 21.12 5.55 -4.37
C SER A 439 22.08 4.87 -5.33
N GLY A 440 21.55 4.00 -6.18
CA GLY A 440 22.28 3.39 -7.29
C GLY A 440 21.48 2.29 -7.98
N THR A 441 22.02 1.79 -9.08
CA THR A 441 21.35 0.78 -9.94
C THR A 441 21.92 -0.62 -9.75
N GLN A 442 22.90 -0.78 -8.85
CA GLN A 442 23.46 -2.08 -8.49
C GLN A 442 22.53 -2.78 -7.47
N ASP A 443 22.75 -4.07 -7.24
CA ASP A 443 22.01 -4.78 -6.20
C ASP A 443 22.29 -4.20 -4.80
N ASN A 444 21.34 -4.39 -3.87
CA ASN A 444 21.41 -3.82 -2.53
C ASN A 444 22.66 -4.25 -1.74
N SER A 445 23.22 -5.43 -2.01
CA SER A 445 24.43 -5.91 -1.33
C SER A 445 25.69 -5.18 -1.81
N ALA A 446 25.76 -4.87 -3.10
CA ALA A 446 26.82 -4.08 -3.71
C ALA A 446 26.73 -2.60 -3.31
N LEU A 447 25.52 -2.05 -3.21
CA LEU A 447 25.29 -0.69 -2.69
C LEU A 447 25.70 -0.60 -1.21
N TYR A 448 25.31 -1.57 -0.39
CA TYR A 448 25.69 -1.61 1.02
C TYR A 448 27.22 -1.72 1.22
N THR A 449 27.88 -2.58 0.44
CA THR A 449 29.35 -2.73 0.48
C THR A 449 30.08 -1.45 0.05
N GLN A 450 29.53 -0.72 -0.92
CA GLN A 450 30.07 0.58 -1.31
C GLN A 450 29.82 1.64 -0.23
N ALA A 451 28.65 1.61 0.41
CA ALA A 451 28.29 2.59 1.43
C ALA A 451 29.21 2.55 2.66
N LEU A 452 29.74 1.37 3.02
CA LEU A 452 30.69 1.20 4.11
C LEU A 452 31.96 2.06 3.96
N ARG A 453 32.40 2.34 2.72
CA ARG A 453 33.59 3.16 2.44
C ARG A 453 33.42 4.62 2.83
N ALA A 454 32.18 5.08 2.97
CA ALA A 454 31.88 6.46 3.35
C ALA A 454 31.74 6.63 4.86
N VAL A 455 31.86 5.57 5.67
CA VAL A 455 31.69 5.65 7.14
C VAL A 455 32.89 5.08 7.91
N ASP A 456 33.94 4.65 7.20
CA ASP A 456 35.09 3.91 7.76
C ASP A 456 36.15 4.80 8.43
N GLY A 457 36.09 6.13 8.23
CA GLY A 457 37.00 7.11 8.81
C GLY A 457 38.40 7.16 8.19
N LEU A 458 38.65 6.43 7.10
CA LEU A 458 39.95 6.37 6.41
C LEU A 458 40.12 7.49 5.38
N CYS A 459 39.03 7.95 4.76
CA CYS A 459 38.99 8.99 3.72
C CYS A 459 39.86 8.70 2.47
N ASP A 460 40.37 7.48 2.31
CA ASP A 460 41.23 7.07 1.20
C ASP A 460 40.46 6.36 0.07
N THR A 461 39.25 5.89 0.37
CA THR A 461 38.28 5.34 -0.58
C THR A 461 36.94 6.06 -0.45
N CYS A 462 36.08 5.94 -1.47
CA CYS A 462 34.80 6.67 -1.51
C CYS A 462 33.66 5.78 -2.00
N ALA A 463 32.45 6.07 -1.51
CA ALA A 463 31.18 5.57 -2.04
C ALA A 463 30.69 6.52 -3.14
N SER A 464 30.23 5.97 -4.26
CA SER A 464 29.76 6.75 -5.39
C SER A 464 28.32 6.38 -5.74
N ALA A 465 27.44 7.35 -5.61
CA ALA A 465 26.07 7.30 -6.06
C ALA A 465 25.93 8.17 -7.32
N THR A 466 25.57 7.52 -8.43
CA THR A 466 25.49 8.15 -9.75
C THR A 466 24.19 7.77 -10.44
N ASP A 467 23.17 8.59 -10.23
CA ASP A 467 21.89 8.57 -10.96
C ASP A 467 21.62 9.97 -11.53
N ALA A 468 21.09 10.00 -12.75
CA ALA A 468 20.70 11.23 -13.45
C ALA A 468 19.51 11.96 -12.80
N ARG A 469 18.85 11.33 -11.82
CA ARG A 469 17.66 11.86 -11.12
C ARG A 469 17.95 12.40 -9.72
N GLY A 470 19.22 12.49 -9.34
CA GLY A 470 19.66 12.87 -8.00
C GLY A 470 20.03 11.65 -7.17
N ASN A 471 20.79 11.91 -6.11
CA ASN A 471 21.47 10.89 -5.34
C ASN A 471 21.33 11.16 -3.85
N TYR A 472 21.39 10.09 -3.05
CA TYR A 472 21.38 10.17 -1.60
C TYR A 472 22.35 9.18 -0.96
N PHE A 473 22.72 9.48 0.28
CA PHE A 473 23.45 8.63 1.20
C PHE A 473 22.88 8.79 2.61
N THR A 474 22.51 7.69 3.26
CA THR A 474 21.81 7.68 4.54
C THR A 474 22.57 6.85 5.55
N VAL A 475 22.80 7.43 6.73
CA VAL A 475 23.26 6.72 7.93
C VAL A 475 22.11 6.63 8.91
N VAL A 476 21.79 5.41 9.33
CA VAL A 476 20.82 5.16 10.40
C VAL A 476 21.60 4.88 11.67
N LEU A 477 21.57 5.79 12.64
CA LEU A 477 22.25 5.68 13.93
C LEU A 477 21.64 4.56 14.79
N PRO A 478 22.31 4.05 15.83
CA PRO A 478 21.75 2.98 16.67
C PRO A 478 20.53 3.42 17.50
N ALA A 479 20.47 4.69 17.87
CA ALA A 479 19.40 5.31 18.67
C ALA A 479 19.12 6.73 18.17
N ALA A 480 18.01 7.32 18.62
CA ALA A 480 17.71 8.72 18.33
C ALA A 480 18.71 9.62 19.08
N MET A 481 19.44 10.47 18.34
CA MET A 481 20.47 11.33 18.89
C MET A 481 20.14 12.79 18.66
N SER A 482 20.52 13.65 19.60
CA SER A 482 20.67 15.07 19.30
C SER A 482 22.01 15.25 18.60
N ILE A 483 21.95 15.51 17.30
CA ILE A 483 23.14 15.76 16.50
C ILE A 483 23.69 17.13 16.91
N THR A 484 25.01 17.23 16.90
CA THR A 484 25.72 18.49 17.12
C THR A 484 26.52 18.88 15.88
N SER A 485 27.21 17.92 15.26
CA SER A 485 28.06 18.17 14.10
C SER A 485 28.06 16.96 13.16
N ILE A 486 28.05 17.24 11.86
CA ILE A 486 28.22 16.25 10.79
C ILE A 486 29.45 16.66 9.98
N GLN A 487 30.47 15.82 9.99
CA GLN A 487 31.71 16.03 9.26
C GLN A 487 31.67 15.27 7.94
N LEU A 488 32.09 15.91 6.86
CA LEU A 488 32.00 15.37 5.50
C LEU A 488 33.31 15.53 4.74
N THR A 489 33.69 14.48 4.01
CA THR A 489 34.76 14.51 3.01
C THR A 489 34.25 13.96 1.69
N VAL A 490 34.38 14.73 0.61
CA VAL A 490 33.90 14.32 -0.73
C VAL A 490 35.04 14.09 -1.72
N GLY A 491 34.87 13.10 -2.60
CA GLY A 491 35.86 12.72 -3.63
C GLY A 491 35.71 13.50 -4.93
N GLU A 492 34.56 14.14 -5.12
CA GLU A 492 34.23 15.06 -6.21
C GLU A 492 33.42 16.23 -5.66
N ASP A 493 33.40 17.35 -6.38
CA ASP A 493 32.64 18.52 -5.96
C ASP A 493 31.15 18.19 -5.94
N ILE A 494 30.47 18.47 -4.82
CA ILE A 494 29.02 18.37 -4.70
C ILE A 494 28.48 19.78 -4.54
N TRP A 495 27.55 20.15 -5.42
CA TRP A 495 26.85 21.42 -5.39
C TRP A 495 25.39 21.17 -4.97
N ASP A 496 24.80 22.16 -4.31
CA ASP A 496 23.40 22.14 -3.87
C ASP A 496 23.05 20.90 -3.03
N GLY A 497 23.93 20.54 -2.10
CA GLY A 497 23.74 19.42 -1.18
C GLY A 497 22.77 19.73 -0.04
N PHE A 498 22.05 18.72 0.42
CA PHE A 498 21.10 18.80 1.52
C PHE A 498 21.45 17.73 2.56
N ILE A 499 21.32 18.08 3.83
CA ILE A 499 21.43 17.12 4.94
C ILE A 499 20.12 17.13 5.70
N PHE A 500 19.53 15.95 5.88
CA PHE A 500 18.30 15.75 6.61
C PHE A 500 18.58 14.94 7.87
N VAL A 501 17.97 15.32 9.00
CA VAL A 501 18.15 14.64 10.28
C VAL A 501 16.81 14.49 10.99
N GLY A 502 16.44 13.25 11.32
CA GLY A 502 15.20 12.96 12.03
C GLY A 502 14.98 11.47 12.24
N ASP A 503 13.85 11.08 12.82
CA ASP A 503 13.55 9.67 13.08
C ASP A 503 12.81 8.98 11.93
N SER A 504 12.48 9.70 10.86
CA SER A 504 11.82 9.15 9.68
C SER A 504 12.81 8.36 8.82
N SER A 505 12.44 7.14 8.46
CA SER A 505 13.11 6.38 7.40
C SER A 505 12.61 6.75 6.00
N SER A 506 11.53 7.54 5.90
CA SER A 506 10.85 7.79 4.63
C SER A 506 11.72 8.57 3.65
N ASP A 507 11.64 8.19 2.39
CA ASP A 507 12.53 8.65 1.31
C ASP A 507 14.02 8.56 1.70
N ASN A 508 14.38 7.44 2.32
CA ASN A 508 15.72 7.18 2.85
C ASN A 508 16.15 8.27 3.85
N GLY A 509 15.20 8.83 4.60
CA GLY A 509 15.43 9.91 5.56
C GLY A 509 15.50 11.32 4.96
N MET A 510 15.32 11.49 3.64
CA MET A 510 15.23 12.82 3.01
C MET A 510 13.94 13.58 3.35
N THR A 511 12.96 12.88 3.93
CA THR A 511 11.73 13.50 4.47
C THR A 511 11.92 14.09 5.86
N ASN A 512 13.05 13.82 6.53
CA ASN A 512 13.35 14.45 7.79
C ASN A 512 13.62 15.95 7.61
N PRO A 513 13.52 16.75 8.69
CA PRO A 513 13.92 18.14 8.64
C PRO A 513 15.33 18.31 8.06
N ALA A 514 15.45 19.18 7.04
CA ALA A 514 16.74 19.57 6.51
C ALA A 514 17.51 20.31 7.59
N CYS A 515 18.56 19.69 8.08
CA CYS A 515 19.48 20.29 9.02
C CYS A 515 20.46 21.26 8.33
N ALA A 516 20.76 21.02 7.04
CA ALA A 516 21.52 21.94 6.20
C ALA A 516 21.09 21.84 4.74
N MET A 517 21.18 22.94 4.00
CA MET A 517 20.72 23.07 2.62
C MET A 517 21.71 23.90 1.81
N ASN A 518 21.73 23.73 0.48
CA ASN A 518 22.62 24.44 -0.44
C ASN A 518 24.11 24.28 -0.10
N LEU A 519 24.49 23.11 0.39
CA LEU A 519 25.87 22.79 0.73
C LEU A 519 26.71 22.74 -0.54
N SER A 520 27.79 23.53 -0.55
CA SER A 520 28.86 23.43 -1.54
C SER A 520 30.02 22.66 -0.92
N LEU A 521 30.21 21.41 -1.33
CA LEU A 521 31.28 20.55 -0.86
C LEU A 521 32.36 20.48 -1.93
N GLU A 522 33.51 21.07 -1.67
CA GLU A 522 34.64 21.01 -2.59
C GLU A 522 35.43 19.70 -2.41
N LYS A 523 35.83 19.11 -3.53
CA LYS A 523 36.63 17.88 -3.62
C LYS A 523 37.83 17.93 -2.68
N LYS A 524 37.97 16.88 -1.86
CA LYS A 524 39.07 16.67 -0.90
C LYS A 524 39.22 17.78 0.14
N LYS A 525 38.23 18.66 0.29
CA LYS A 525 38.12 19.56 1.44
C LYS A 525 37.14 18.96 2.45
N GLN A 526 37.49 19.10 3.72
CA GLN A 526 36.69 18.63 4.84
C GLN A 526 35.76 19.75 5.25
N LEU A 527 34.45 19.47 5.34
CA LEU A 527 33.46 20.42 5.81
C LEU A 527 32.78 19.87 7.06
N SER A 528 32.70 20.68 8.12
CA SER A 528 31.84 20.41 9.26
C SER A 528 30.57 21.22 9.15
N VAL A 529 29.45 20.53 9.27
CA VAL A 529 28.12 21.11 9.30
C VAL A 529 27.62 21.02 10.73
N GLU A 530 27.51 22.18 11.39
CA GLU A 530 26.84 22.27 12.70
C GLU A 530 25.34 22.04 12.48
N CYS A 531 24.83 20.98 13.09
CA CYS A 531 23.49 20.48 12.85
C CYS A 531 22.83 20.20 14.18
N SER A 532 21.73 20.90 14.51
CA SER A 532 20.96 20.69 15.75
C SER A 532 19.76 19.76 15.57
N GLY A 533 19.78 18.94 14.52
CA GLY A 533 18.72 17.96 14.24
C GLY A 533 18.68 16.85 15.27
N GLN A 534 17.48 16.30 15.51
CA GLN A 534 17.27 15.21 16.45
C GLN A 534 16.66 14.02 15.74
N GLY A 535 17.33 12.88 15.83
CA GLY A 535 16.77 11.61 15.38
C GLY A 535 17.82 10.59 14.98
N LYS A 536 17.33 9.50 14.42
CA LYS A 536 18.11 8.30 14.07
C LYS A 536 18.66 8.32 12.65
N TYR A 537 17.99 8.98 11.71
CA TYR A 537 18.34 9.00 10.29
C TYR A 537 19.06 10.31 9.95
N VAL A 538 20.22 10.18 9.32
CA VAL A 538 21.01 11.30 8.79
C VAL A 538 21.27 11.06 7.32
N THR A 539 20.75 11.93 6.45
CA THR A 539 20.77 11.72 4.99
C THR A 539 21.37 12.89 4.26
N LEU A 540 22.45 12.65 3.51
CA LEU A 540 23.01 13.57 2.52
C LEU A 540 22.36 13.33 1.16
N ALA A 541 21.83 14.36 0.52
CA ALA A 541 21.27 14.30 -0.83
C ALA A 541 21.81 15.39 -1.74
N SER A 542 21.87 15.13 -3.04
CA SER A 542 22.22 16.11 -4.07
C SER A 542 21.56 15.75 -5.39
N ALA A 543 21.22 16.77 -6.19
CA ALA A 543 20.74 16.55 -7.56
C ALA A 543 21.84 16.02 -8.50
N GLY A 544 23.12 16.22 -8.14
CA GLY A 544 24.27 15.69 -8.86
C GLY A 544 24.75 14.35 -8.32
N ASN A 545 25.86 13.85 -8.88
CA ASN A 545 26.53 12.66 -8.35
C ASN A 545 27.02 12.94 -6.92
N ILE A 546 26.90 11.95 -6.04
CA ILE A 546 27.51 11.98 -4.71
C ILE A 546 28.71 11.04 -4.76
N THR A 547 29.92 11.58 -4.60
CA THR A 547 31.11 10.79 -4.28
C THR A 547 31.54 11.15 -2.87
N LEU A 548 31.07 10.37 -1.90
CA LEU A 548 31.30 10.60 -0.46
C LEU A 548 32.43 9.70 0.02
N CYS A 549 33.52 10.30 0.49
CA CYS A 549 34.67 9.55 1.02
C CYS A 549 34.59 9.35 2.53
N ASP A 550 33.89 10.24 3.23
CA ASP A 550 33.65 10.06 4.66
C ASP A 550 32.47 10.92 5.15
N ILE A 551 31.67 10.36 6.05
CA ILE A 551 30.67 11.03 6.88
C ILE A 551 30.78 10.55 8.33
N TYR A 552 30.98 11.51 9.24
CA TYR A 552 31.06 11.25 10.67
C TYR A 552 30.09 12.13 11.44
N ILE A 553 29.24 11.49 12.25
CA ILE A 553 28.10 12.11 12.92
C ILE A 553 28.38 12.14 14.42
N GLN A 554 28.42 13.34 14.97
CA GLN A 554 28.63 13.58 16.39
C GLN A 554 27.36 14.11 17.04
N GLY A 555 27.10 13.62 18.24
CA GLY A 555 25.94 14.01 19.03
C GLY A 555 25.90 13.25 20.35
N TYR A 556 24.75 13.32 21.01
CA TYR A 556 24.48 12.54 22.22
C TYR A 556 23.09 11.91 22.15
N GLU A 557 22.96 10.72 22.73
CA GLU A 557 21.70 9.97 22.73
C GLU A 557 20.61 10.72 23.52
N LEU A 558 19.40 10.73 22.96
CA LEU A 558 18.23 11.31 23.61
C LEU A 558 17.67 10.32 24.63
N ALA A 559 17.38 10.78 25.85
CA ALA A 559 16.78 9.93 26.86
C ALA A 559 15.38 9.47 26.42
N PRO A 560 14.99 8.19 26.61
CA PRO A 560 13.68 7.70 26.21
C PRO A 560 12.57 8.45 26.97
N SER A 561 11.65 9.07 26.22
CA SER A 561 10.49 9.78 26.79
C SER A 561 9.40 8.78 27.17
N TYR A 562 9.35 8.39 28.44
CA TYR A 562 8.19 7.68 28.99
C TYR A 562 7.04 8.68 29.24
N PRO A 563 5.80 8.42 28.77
CA PRO A 563 4.65 9.23 29.17
C PRO A 563 4.40 9.06 30.67
N PRO A 564 3.96 10.10 31.40
CA PRO A 564 3.61 9.95 32.80
C PRO A 564 2.33 9.09 32.91
N PRO A 565 2.22 8.19 33.90
CA PRO A 565 1.04 7.35 34.05
C PRO A 565 -0.19 8.20 34.43
N ALA A 566 -1.33 7.87 33.82
CA ALA A 566 -2.61 8.47 34.13
C ALA A 566 -3.06 8.10 35.56
N GLY A 567 -3.20 9.09 36.44
CA GLY A 567 -3.91 8.97 37.71
C GLY A 567 -3.17 9.51 38.93
N ALA A 568 -3.24 10.82 39.16
CA ALA A 568 -2.92 11.44 40.45
C ALA A 568 -4.09 12.33 40.90
N ALA A 569 -5.00 11.76 41.70
CA ALA A 569 -5.88 12.53 42.57
C ALA A 569 -5.15 12.75 43.91
N ALA A 570 -5.30 13.96 44.46
CA ALA A 570 -4.65 14.43 45.69
C ALA A 570 -4.82 13.46 46.88
N GLY A 571 -3.72 13.16 47.58
CA GLY A 571 -3.73 12.32 48.77
C GLY A 571 -4.00 13.07 50.09
N PRO A 572 -4.17 12.33 51.20
CA PRO A 572 -3.64 12.72 52.51
C PRO A 572 -2.57 11.69 53.00
N PRO A 573 -1.73 12.04 54.00
CA PRO A 573 -0.43 11.39 54.25
C PRO A 573 -0.52 10.32 55.38
N PRO A 574 0.59 9.69 55.83
CA PRO A 574 0.92 8.30 55.48
C PRO A 574 0.87 7.33 56.69
N ALA A 575 0.77 6.02 56.42
CA ALA A 575 1.18 4.99 57.38
C ALA A 575 1.73 3.72 56.68
N ILE A 576 3.00 3.51 56.98
CA ILE A 576 3.92 2.37 56.87
C ILE A 576 3.25 0.97 56.95
N GLY A 577 3.66 0.03 56.09
CA GLY A 577 3.47 -1.41 56.33
C GLY A 577 3.48 -2.33 55.09
N GLU A 578 4.63 -2.98 54.87
CA GLU A 578 4.82 -4.35 54.35
C GLU A 578 4.36 -4.77 52.93
N THR A 579 5.34 -5.07 52.08
CA THR A 579 5.31 -6.10 51.01
C THR A 579 4.82 -7.46 51.54
N PRO A 580 4.09 -8.32 50.77
CA PRO A 580 4.73 -9.08 49.68
C PRO A 580 3.86 -9.54 48.47
N THR A 581 4.57 -9.76 47.34
CA THR A 581 4.45 -10.81 46.29
C THR A 581 3.11 -11.14 45.61
N GLY A 582 3.12 -11.15 44.27
CA GLY A 582 2.57 -12.28 43.50
C GLY A 582 1.84 -12.00 42.18
N ALA A 583 2.50 -12.39 41.09
CA ALA A 583 1.97 -12.92 39.81
C ALA A 583 1.19 -11.98 38.86
N GLY A 584 1.83 -11.73 37.71
CA GLY A 584 1.26 -11.03 36.57
C GLY A 584 0.62 -11.95 35.52
N VAL A 585 0.04 -11.30 34.51
CA VAL A 585 -0.21 -11.83 33.16
C VAL A 585 -0.03 -10.65 32.20
N GLY A 586 1.02 -10.70 31.37
CA GLY A 586 1.33 -9.70 30.36
C GLY A 586 0.55 -9.94 29.07
N GLY A 587 0.15 -8.84 28.42
CA GLY A 587 -0.28 -8.81 27.03
C GLY A 587 0.90 -8.46 26.12
N ALA A 588 1.00 -9.13 24.98
CA ALA A 588 1.93 -8.84 23.91
C ALA A 588 1.18 -8.92 22.57
N THR A 589 1.32 -7.91 21.71
CA THR A 589 1.47 -8.00 20.24
C THR A 589 1.62 -6.60 19.63
N ALA A 590 2.87 -6.22 19.34
CA ALA A 590 3.29 -5.26 18.31
C ALA A 590 4.75 -5.54 17.87
N ASP A 591 5.60 -6.08 18.75
CA ASP A 591 7.03 -6.34 18.46
C ASP A 591 7.34 -7.63 17.67
N ALA A 592 6.45 -8.62 17.64
CA ALA A 592 6.76 -9.92 17.03
C ALA A 592 6.86 -9.89 15.48
N LEU A 593 6.21 -8.92 14.82
CA LEU A 593 6.23 -8.74 13.37
C LEU A 593 7.57 -8.16 12.89
N VAL A 594 8.15 -7.27 13.70
CA VAL A 594 9.47 -6.68 13.49
C VAL A 594 10.56 -7.73 13.72
N ASP A 595 10.41 -8.60 14.72
CA ASP A 595 11.32 -9.73 14.95
C ASP A 595 11.21 -10.83 13.87
N GLN A 596 10.06 -11.08 13.25
CA GLN A 596 9.96 -12.02 12.12
C GLN A 596 10.63 -11.51 10.83
N LEU A 597 10.65 -10.18 10.64
CA LEU A 597 11.45 -9.51 9.61
C LEU A 597 12.95 -9.48 9.96
N LEU A 598 13.31 -9.66 11.24
CA LEU A 598 14.67 -9.45 11.76
C LEU A 598 15.34 -10.67 12.46
N GLY A 599 14.74 -11.86 12.60
CA GLY A 599 15.51 -12.99 13.14
C GLY A 599 14.83 -14.33 13.48
N GLY A 600 15.42 -15.41 12.96
CA GLY A 600 15.35 -16.80 13.44
C GLY A 600 15.79 -17.76 12.33
N GLY A 601 17.07 -17.93 11.96
CA GLY A 601 18.29 -18.13 12.74
C GLY A 601 18.90 -19.47 12.26
N GLY A 602 20.11 -19.59 11.75
CA GLY A 602 21.20 -18.65 11.54
C GLY A 602 22.16 -19.16 10.46
N GLY A 603 22.93 -18.25 9.88
CA GLY A 603 23.90 -18.54 8.84
C GLY A 603 24.63 -17.28 8.39
N SER A 604 25.33 -16.65 9.34
CA SER A 604 26.48 -15.74 9.21
C SER A 604 26.63 -14.90 7.94
N PHE A 605 26.59 -13.60 8.16
CA PHE A 605 27.10 -12.57 7.26
C PHE A 605 28.60 -12.77 6.97
N ALA A 606 28.95 -12.58 5.70
CA ALA A 606 30.21 -12.12 5.10
C ALA A 606 31.36 -13.10 4.71
N THR A 607 31.62 -13.05 3.38
CA THR A 607 32.91 -13.10 2.65
C THR A 607 33.66 -14.42 2.44
N THR A 608 34.24 -14.52 1.24
CA THR A 608 34.99 -15.66 0.68
C THR A 608 36.38 -15.82 1.30
N SER A 609 36.70 -17.01 1.81
CA SER A 609 38.02 -17.63 1.70
C SER A 609 37.96 -19.12 2.05
N ASP A 610 38.42 -19.90 1.09
CA ASP A 610 39.11 -21.19 1.20
C ASP A 610 38.32 -22.50 1.36
N GLU A 611 38.18 -23.11 0.18
CA GLU A 611 38.55 -24.49 -0.16
C GLU A 611 37.56 -25.65 0.07
N GLU A 612 36.99 -26.01 -1.08
CA GLU A 612 36.96 -27.35 -1.67
C GLU A 612 36.20 -28.47 -0.96
N GLY A 613 35.10 -28.87 -1.60
CA GLY A 613 34.34 -30.06 -1.22
C GLY A 613 33.28 -30.53 -2.21
N SER A 614 33.55 -30.42 -3.51
CA SER A 614 32.89 -31.18 -4.59
C SER A 614 31.48 -30.76 -5.08
N ALA A 615 31.50 -30.26 -6.32
CA ALA A 615 30.50 -30.35 -7.40
C ALA A 615 29.19 -29.54 -7.27
N ILE A 616 29.28 -28.25 -7.63
CA ILE A 616 28.23 -27.58 -8.40
C ILE A 616 28.38 -28.02 -9.85
N ASP A 617 27.40 -28.75 -10.37
CA ASP A 617 27.15 -28.85 -11.81
C ASP A 617 26.54 -27.52 -12.27
N HIS A 618 27.37 -26.74 -12.95
CA HIS A 618 26.95 -25.58 -13.71
C HIS A 618 26.37 -26.05 -15.05
N SER A 619 25.08 -26.31 -15.05
CA SER A 619 24.28 -26.22 -16.28
C SER A 619 22.85 -25.72 -15.97
N ARG A 620 22.60 -24.40 -15.90
CA ARG A 620 22.02 -23.65 -17.04
C ARG A 620 22.45 -24.30 -18.38
N VAL A 621 21.57 -24.65 -19.29
CA VAL A 621 20.65 -23.76 -20.01
C VAL A 621 19.49 -24.66 -20.47
N GLY A 622 18.23 -24.25 -20.27
CA GLY A 622 17.43 -23.48 -21.22
C GLY A 622 16.36 -24.38 -21.83
N MET A 623 15.27 -23.83 -22.36
CA MET A 623 14.67 -24.50 -23.51
C MET A 623 15.74 -24.42 -24.61
N ASP A 624 16.62 -25.42 -24.68
CA ASP A 624 17.91 -25.26 -25.33
C ASP A 624 17.90 -25.64 -26.81
N GLY A 625 18.56 -24.78 -27.60
CA GLY A 625 19.36 -25.18 -28.74
C GLY A 625 18.96 -24.57 -30.07
N VAL A 626 19.61 -23.47 -30.46
CA VAL A 626 20.00 -23.30 -31.87
C VAL A 626 21.46 -22.84 -31.93
N GLN A 627 22.25 -23.66 -32.62
CA GLN A 627 23.63 -23.40 -33.06
C GLN A 627 23.76 -22.05 -33.77
N ALA A 628 24.97 -21.51 -33.79
CA ALA A 628 25.35 -20.42 -34.67
C ALA A 628 24.98 -20.73 -36.14
N ASP A 629 24.02 -19.96 -36.67
CA ASP A 629 23.82 -19.79 -38.11
C ASP A 629 24.71 -18.63 -38.59
N PRO A 630 25.56 -18.81 -39.62
CA PRO A 630 26.43 -17.76 -40.15
C PRO A 630 25.72 -16.56 -40.81
N HIS A 631 24.39 -16.49 -40.81
CA HIS A 631 23.62 -15.42 -41.45
C HIS A 631 22.83 -14.49 -40.51
N ALA A 632 23.14 -14.48 -39.21
CA ALA A 632 22.53 -13.60 -38.20
C ALA A 632 22.88 -12.10 -38.33
N GLY A 633 23.22 -11.61 -39.52
CA GLY A 633 23.37 -10.18 -39.85
C GLY A 633 22.14 -9.56 -40.52
N ASP A 634 21.25 -10.36 -41.13
CA ASP A 634 20.20 -9.83 -41.99
C ASP A 634 18.90 -9.43 -41.25
N GLY A 635 18.64 -9.94 -40.04
CA GLY A 635 17.44 -9.58 -39.28
C GLY A 635 17.51 -8.19 -38.63
N ALA A 636 18.69 -7.80 -38.13
CA ALA A 636 18.90 -6.47 -37.57
C ALA A 636 18.93 -5.41 -38.69
N GLN A 637 19.52 -5.74 -39.85
CA GLN A 637 19.52 -4.85 -41.01
C GLN A 637 18.12 -4.70 -41.60
N GLN A 638 17.30 -5.75 -41.66
CA GLN A 638 15.89 -5.64 -42.07
C GLN A 638 15.07 -4.74 -41.13
N LEU A 639 15.30 -4.79 -39.82
CA LEU A 639 14.62 -3.92 -38.85
C LEU A 639 15.11 -2.46 -38.95
N ILE A 640 16.40 -2.26 -39.22
CA ILE A 640 16.98 -0.93 -39.47
C ILE A 640 16.49 -0.36 -40.82
N ASP A 641 16.38 -1.18 -41.86
CA ASP A 641 15.89 -0.78 -43.18
C ASP A 641 14.39 -0.49 -43.15
N LEU A 642 13.61 -1.23 -42.34
CA LEU A 642 12.19 -0.96 -42.10
C LEU A 642 12.00 0.35 -41.33
N ALA A 643 12.78 0.57 -40.27
CA ALA A 643 12.77 1.81 -39.51
C ALA A 643 13.23 3.02 -40.35
N ASN A 644 14.22 2.85 -41.21
CA ASN A 644 14.69 3.91 -42.13
C ASN A 644 13.69 4.18 -43.26
N ALA A 645 12.97 3.16 -43.75
CA ALA A 645 11.90 3.32 -44.73
C ALA A 645 10.69 4.05 -44.14
N GLU A 646 10.32 3.75 -42.88
CA GLU A 646 9.29 4.49 -42.14
C GLU A 646 9.72 5.94 -41.87
N LEU A 647 10.98 6.17 -41.47
CA LEU A 647 11.51 7.51 -41.26
C LEU A 647 11.57 8.34 -42.56
N ALA A 648 11.89 7.72 -43.69
CA ALA A 648 11.87 8.36 -45.00
C ALA A 648 10.43 8.67 -45.49
N ALA A 649 9.46 7.79 -45.19
CA ALA A 649 8.04 8.03 -45.47
C ALA A 649 7.49 9.18 -44.62
N ILE A 650 7.90 9.26 -43.35
CA ILE A 650 7.56 10.35 -42.42
C ILE A 650 8.19 11.68 -42.90
N ASN A 651 9.47 11.70 -43.25
CA ASN A 651 10.13 12.92 -43.74
C ASN A 651 9.56 13.39 -45.08
N SER A 652 9.17 12.47 -45.96
CA SER A 652 8.49 12.80 -47.22
C SER A 652 7.08 13.37 -46.99
N ALA A 653 6.31 12.82 -46.05
CA ALA A 653 5.00 13.31 -45.66
C ALA A 653 5.06 14.69 -44.96
N LEU A 654 6.16 14.96 -44.27
CA LEU A 654 6.42 16.24 -43.59
C LEU A 654 7.11 17.28 -44.49
N GLY A 655 7.40 16.97 -45.75
CA GLY A 655 8.05 17.89 -46.69
C GLY A 655 9.50 18.24 -46.33
N ILE A 656 10.13 17.46 -45.44
CA ILE A 656 11.49 17.65 -44.97
C ILE A 656 12.40 17.00 -46.02
N LYS A 657 12.99 17.82 -46.90
CA LYS A 657 14.09 17.37 -47.77
C LYS A 657 15.33 17.23 -46.88
N ASN A 658 15.87 16.01 -46.81
CA ASN A 658 17.08 15.68 -46.05
C ASN A 658 18.23 16.65 -46.29
#